data_AF-A0AAU0U7T7-F1
#
_entry.id   AF-A0AAU0U7T7-F1
#
_cell.length_a   1.000
_cell.length_b   1.000
_cell.length_c   1.000
_cell.angle_alpha   90.00
_cell.angle_beta   90.00
_cell.angle_gamma   90.00
#
_symmetry.space_group_name_H-M   'P 1'
#
loop_
_entity.id
_entity.type
_entity.pdbx_description
1 polymer ?
#
loop_
_entity_poly.entity_id
_entity_poly.type
_entity_poly.pdbx_seq_one_letter_code
_entity_poly.pdbx_strand_id
1 'polypeptide(L)'
;MTQSKQRILFVLLVGLLATLISLSFAPLASKVRFGLEFRGGYEIYYVVTPQPGKQTLSKQDVLNTVDILRQRADSIGMSEPDIRLEGEDHIRVKLAGLTSADESRSLLGDTHGLPTVLTEKYTQTVGSVLGKTALTETMTAGVIGIACIFLLLLVLYRGAGLIAAFCTVVYLWLLIILFNASHATLSLSAVVAFVLGIGMAADASIICFERTREQLARGHDLRTAVVIGFNGSFPTIRDANLVTALAMIALFAAGIGPVQGFSLTLLASIVISICTNYFLVRTLTLWLVDSGWLPRTWLIGSGKPRNARKHFFGFVKFGKTAILLSVLTIASGALYYRAHGLNLDIDFTSGTALDIDIDRPTTQSDATQIMTAAGIVPATLAVGGAQNEHIAARFDEVLKPAELKQVISAFQAKYQKVEYEENTADPGIARDFATRAIYAVLAAFISITLYIGLRFSWAIAVATVLPIILDLLFVSAVFALFKFEIDVTYVAALLTIIGYSLNDKIVIFGRIVENLKRTNTPDEASLLSMVNQSIEQTLGRSLYTVLTVVMASTSLYLFACEPLQMFSLALVIGLMCGAVSSIFISSALWATLHSRSLSRPDRRSTIPRLTSRPFISLLLAVAVIGLGGWFWIPTLTPQASPSAQTLVTTGSLGDLSSFSAIASDILAKVKAGDIAGGKARIKDLESAWDASAKQLQARSQEGWTSVDKSIDRALVQLRSGTPDKAAIDESLQTLIAKFASQQGQVAARVSTAGGPLGDLSAYRKIVLDTSALVDAGDMSAARSRITDLETAWDQGEEKLQPMSPSDWTAVDKSIDRALSQLRSGSPDPKACASALTTLLAKIDSKTTH
;
A
#
# COMPACT_ATOMS: atom_id res chain seq x y z
N MET A 1 24.28 -6.98 -46.74
CA MET A 1 23.17 -7.78 -47.32
C MET A 1 22.69 -7.07 -48.58
N THR A 2 22.31 -7.79 -49.63
CA THR A 2 21.65 -7.18 -50.80
C THR A 2 20.26 -6.66 -50.39
N GLN A 3 19.75 -5.61 -51.05
CA GLN A 3 18.41 -5.06 -50.76
C GLN A 3 17.31 -6.13 -50.87
N SER A 4 17.48 -7.11 -51.78
CA SER A 4 16.58 -8.27 -51.91
C SER A 4 16.54 -9.14 -50.66
N LYS A 5 17.68 -9.44 -50.05
CA LYS A 5 17.75 -10.25 -48.81
C LYS A 5 17.10 -9.57 -47.62
N GLN A 6 17.21 -8.23 -47.51
CA GLN A 6 16.60 -7.46 -46.43
C GLN A 6 15.07 -7.38 -46.58
N ARG A 7 14.56 -7.22 -47.80
CA ARG A 7 13.12 -7.29 -48.10
C ARG A 7 12.54 -8.64 -47.71
N ILE A 8 13.21 -9.73 -48.11
CA ILE A 8 12.78 -11.09 -47.78
C ILE A 8 12.80 -11.29 -46.26
N LEU A 9 13.86 -10.88 -45.57
CA LEU A 9 13.96 -11.02 -44.11
C LEU A 9 12.88 -10.21 -43.38
N PHE A 10 12.58 -8.99 -43.84
CA PHE A 10 11.51 -8.16 -43.29
C PHE A 10 10.15 -8.85 -43.43
N VAL A 11 9.79 -9.30 -44.63
CA VAL A 11 8.51 -9.99 -44.88
C VAL A 11 8.42 -11.28 -44.09
N LEU A 12 9.49 -12.08 -44.07
CA LEU A 12 9.52 -13.33 -43.32
C LEU A 12 9.35 -13.09 -41.82
N LEU A 13 10.05 -12.12 -41.23
CA LEU A 13 9.94 -11.84 -39.80
C LEU A 13 8.56 -11.28 -39.43
N VAL A 14 8.07 -10.28 -40.17
CA VAL A 14 6.75 -9.67 -39.90
C VAL A 14 5.65 -10.70 -40.14
N GLY A 15 5.72 -11.46 -41.24
CA GLY A 15 4.77 -12.52 -41.56
C GLY A 15 4.80 -13.65 -40.53
N LEU A 16 5.97 -14.09 -40.08
CA LEU A 16 6.13 -15.08 -39.02
C LEU A 16 5.49 -14.59 -37.72
N LEU A 17 5.82 -13.39 -37.26
CA LEU A 17 5.25 -12.82 -36.03
C LEU A 17 3.74 -12.65 -36.13
N ALA A 18 3.22 -12.11 -37.24
CA ALA A 18 1.79 -11.96 -37.46
C ALA A 18 1.07 -13.32 -37.48
N THR A 19 1.67 -14.34 -38.08
CA THR A 19 1.13 -15.70 -38.13
C THR A 19 1.14 -16.33 -36.74
N LEU A 20 2.24 -16.21 -35.98
CA LEU A 20 2.34 -16.69 -34.60
C LEU A 20 1.30 -16.03 -33.70
N ILE A 21 1.14 -14.71 -33.79
CA ILE A 21 0.12 -13.97 -33.05
C ILE A 21 -1.27 -14.49 -33.43
N SER A 22 -1.59 -14.55 -34.73
CA SER A 22 -2.92 -14.96 -35.19
C SER A 22 -3.28 -16.39 -34.78
N LEU A 23 -2.33 -17.33 -34.85
CA LEU A 23 -2.54 -18.73 -34.47
C LEU A 23 -2.62 -18.94 -32.95
N SER A 24 -1.88 -18.16 -32.16
CA SER A 24 -1.78 -18.36 -30.71
C SER A 24 -2.66 -17.44 -29.88
N PHE A 25 -3.16 -16.33 -30.43
CA PHE A 25 -3.91 -15.33 -29.66
C PHE A 25 -5.18 -15.91 -29.04
N ALA A 26 -6.04 -16.57 -29.83
CA ALA A 26 -7.28 -17.17 -29.32
C ALA A 26 -7.03 -18.21 -28.20
N PRO A 27 -6.15 -19.22 -28.36
CA PRO A 27 -5.90 -20.19 -27.30
C PRO A 27 -5.15 -19.60 -26.09
N LEU A 28 -4.37 -18.53 -26.27
CA LEU A 28 -3.75 -17.81 -25.16
C LEU A 28 -4.80 -16.99 -24.39
N ALA A 29 -5.64 -16.25 -25.09
CA ALA A 29 -6.68 -15.41 -24.50
C ALA A 29 -7.67 -16.23 -23.68
N SER A 30 -8.05 -17.42 -24.14
CA SER A 30 -8.95 -18.32 -23.40
C SER A 30 -8.34 -18.91 -22.12
N LYS A 31 -7.00 -18.87 -21.98
CA LYS A 31 -6.27 -19.40 -20.82
C LYS A 31 -5.89 -18.33 -19.80
N VAL A 32 -6.17 -17.06 -20.08
CA VAL A 32 -5.90 -15.97 -19.14
C VAL A 32 -6.75 -16.16 -17.90
N ARG A 33 -6.09 -16.22 -16.75
CA ARG A 33 -6.76 -16.28 -15.45
C ARG A 33 -7.16 -14.88 -15.05
N PHE A 34 -8.43 -14.64 -14.82
CA PHE A 34 -8.93 -13.35 -14.36
C PHE A 34 -9.07 -13.34 -12.83
N GLY A 35 -8.82 -12.18 -12.23
CA GLY A 35 -9.06 -11.94 -10.81
C GLY A 35 -10.54 -12.02 -10.44
N LEU A 36 -10.81 -11.96 -9.13
CA LEU A 36 -12.15 -12.06 -8.56
C LEU A 36 -13.03 -10.89 -9.00
N GLU A 37 -12.42 -9.74 -9.26
CA GLU A 37 -13.06 -8.52 -9.73
C GLU A 37 -13.73 -8.71 -11.10
N PHE A 38 -13.33 -9.74 -11.86
CA PHE A 38 -13.86 -10.05 -13.19
C PHE A 38 -14.64 -11.38 -13.27
N ARG A 39 -14.32 -12.35 -12.40
CA ARG A 39 -15.02 -13.65 -12.38
C ARG A 39 -16.13 -13.72 -11.33
N GLY A 40 -16.16 -12.76 -10.41
CA GLY A 40 -16.82 -12.90 -9.13
C GLY A 40 -16.09 -13.90 -8.23
N GLY A 41 -16.39 -13.83 -6.93
CA GLY A 41 -15.83 -14.71 -5.93
C GLY A 41 -15.60 -14.01 -4.60
N TYR A 42 -14.81 -14.66 -3.75
CA TYR A 42 -14.55 -14.24 -2.38
C TYR A 42 -13.06 -14.10 -2.10
N GLU A 43 -12.69 -12.96 -1.53
CA GLU A 43 -11.38 -12.69 -0.98
C GLU A 43 -11.52 -12.49 0.53
N ILE A 44 -10.77 -13.27 1.30
CA ILE A 44 -10.73 -13.16 2.75
C ILE A 44 -9.27 -13.03 3.18
N TYR A 45 -9.04 -12.07 4.08
CA TYR A 45 -7.75 -11.87 4.69
C TYR A 45 -7.82 -12.23 6.16
N TYR A 46 -7.13 -13.31 6.51
CA TYR A 46 -7.06 -13.85 7.84
C TYR A 46 -5.78 -13.38 8.55
N VAL A 47 -5.93 -12.98 9.81
CA VAL A 47 -4.83 -12.97 10.76
C VAL A 47 -4.80 -14.32 11.45
N VAL A 48 -3.63 -14.96 11.41
CA VAL A 48 -3.39 -16.27 11.98
C VAL A 48 -2.88 -16.10 13.39
N THR A 49 -3.62 -16.66 14.34
CA THR A 49 -3.25 -16.68 15.75
C THR A 49 -3.02 -18.12 16.19
N PRO A 50 -2.16 -18.38 17.19
CA PRO A 50 -1.93 -19.73 17.66
C PRO A 50 -3.21 -20.31 18.29
N GLN A 51 -3.39 -21.63 18.17
CA GLN A 51 -4.53 -22.34 18.73
C GLN A 51 -4.60 -22.18 20.27
N PRO A 52 -5.79 -22.13 20.89
CA PRO A 52 -5.91 -22.02 22.35
C PRO A 52 -5.10 -23.12 23.05
N GLY A 53 -4.07 -22.73 23.80
CA GLY A 53 -3.12 -23.64 24.46
C GLY A 53 -1.70 -23.65 23.88
N LYS A 54 -1.46 -23.04 22.71
CA LYS A 54 -0.13 -22.84 22.12
C LYS A 54 0.27 -21.37 22.25
N GLN A 55 1.45 -21.06 22.80
CA GLN A 55 1.86 -19.68 23.09
C GLN A 55 2.53 -18.96 21.90
N THR A 56 3.12 -19.71 20.97
CA THR A 56 3.85 -19.14 19.83
C THR A 56 3.35 -19.69 18.51
N LEU A 57 3.21 -18.79 17.53
CA LEU A 57 2.90 -19.14 16.16
C LEU A 57 4.19 -19.58 15.47
N SER A 58 4.35 -20.88 15.18
CA SER A 58 5.47 -21.33 14.36
C SER A 58 5.20 -21.02 12.90
N LYS A 59 6.24 -20.61 12.15
CA LYS A 59 6.14 -20.47 10.68
C LYS A 59 5.61 -21.74 10.02
N GLN A 60 5.94 -22.91 10.58
CA GLN A 60 5.44 -24.20 10.10
C GLN A 60 3.93 -24.36 10.35
N ASP A 61 3.39 -23.82 11.45
CA ASP A 61 1.96 -23.87 11.73
C ASP A 61 1.18 -23.05 10.71
N VAL A 62 1.70 -21.88 10.35
CA VAL A 62 1.09 -21.02 9.32
C VAL A 62 1.16 -21.69 7.94
N LEU A 63 2.31 -22.28 7.58
CA LEU A 63 2.44 -23.03 6.33
C LEU A 63 1.50 -24.24 6.28
N ASN A 64 1.41 -25.01 7.37
CA ASN A 64 0.48 -26.13 7.47
C ASN A 64 -0.97 -25.66 7.37
N THR A 65 -1.30 -24.51 7.96
CA THR A 65 -2.63 -23.88 7.85
C THR A 65 -2.94 -23.54 6.39
N VAL A 66 -2.00 -22.93 5.68
CA VAL A 66 -2.12 -22.65 4.23
C VAL A 66 -2.35 -23.93 3.44
N ASP A 67 -1.58 -24.99 3.72
CA ASP A 67 -1.69 -26.26 3.00
C ASP A 67 -3.03 -26.95 3.27
N ILE A 68 -3.55 -26.91 4.51
CA ILE A 68 -4.88 -27.43 4.85
C ILE A 68 -5.96 -26.63 4.12
N LEU A 69 -5.87 -25.30 4.11
CA LEU A 69 -6.83 -24.46 3.39
C LEU A 69 -6.82 -24.75 1.89
N ARG A 70 -5.64 -24.98 1.29
CA ARG A 70 -5.52 -25.40 -0.12
C ARG A 70 -6.18 -26.75 -0.36
N GLN A 71 -5.88 -27.74 0.48
CA GLN A 71 -6.47 -29.08 0.36
C GLN A 71 -8.00 -29.05 0.52
N ARG A 72 -8.52 -28.23 1.44
CA ARG A 72 -9.97 -28.03 1.60
C ARG A 72 -10.57 -27.41 0.35
N ALA A 73 -9.97 -26.36 -0.19
CA ALA A 73 -10.41 -25.73 -1.42
C ALA A 73 -10.40 -26.70 -2.62
N ASP A 74 -9.37 -27.55 -2.74
CA ASP A 74 -9.30 -28.58 -3.78
C ASP A 74 -10.42 -29.63 -3.59
N SER A 75 -10.72 -30.02 -2.34
CA SER A 75 -11.73 -31.02 -2.02
C SER A 75 -13.17 -30.62 -2.37
N ILE A 76 -13.46 -29.31 -2.35
CA ILE A 76 -14.75 -28.73 -2.73
C ILE A 76 -14.82 -28.44 -4.24
N GLY A 77 -13.82 -28.88 -5.01
CA GLY A 77 -13.78 -28.74 -6.46
C GLY A 77 -13.38 -27.34 -6.93
N MET A 78 -12.78 -26.49 -6.07
CA MET A 78 -12.21 -25.23 -6.54
C MET A 78 -11.10 -25.53 -7.52
N SER A 79 -11.28 -25.08 -8.76
CA SER A 79 -10.34 -25.42 -9.83
C SER A 79 -9.02 -24.68 -9.68
N GLU A 80 -9.00 -23.50 -9.02
CA GLU A 80 -7.84 -22.62 -8.90
C GLU A 80 -7.91 -21.70 -7.64
N PRO A 81 -7.83 -22.22 -6.41
CA PRO A 81 -7.80 -21.38 -5.21
C PRO A 81 -6.44 -20.64 -5.09
N ASP A 82 -6.47 -19.32 -4.88
CA ASP A 82 -5.27 -18.51 -4.66
C ASP A 82 -5.10 -18.23 -3.17
N ILE A 83 -4.34 -19.09 -2.49
CA ILE A 83 -4.08 -18.99 -1.06
C ILE A 83 -2.60 -18.70 -0.83
N ARG A 84 -2.32 -17.52 -0.27
CA ARG A 84 -0.97 -16.99 -0.08
C ARG A 84 -0.74 -16.51 1.34
N LEU A 85 0.47 -16.75 1.82
CA LEU A 85 0.99 -16.12 3.02
C LEU A 85 1.44 -14.69 2.67
N GLU A 86 0.97 -13.70 3.41
CA GLU A 86 1.43 -12.32 3.34
C GLU A 86 2.13 -11.95 4.65
N GLY A 87 3.44 -11.74 4.62
CA GLY A 87 4.22 -11.51 5.84
C GLY A 87 4.42 -12.79 6.66
N GLU A 88 4.31 -12.69 7.99
CA GLU A 88 4.62 -13.80 8.91
C GLU A 88 3.37 -14.55 9.41
N ASP A 89 2.26 -13.84 9.56
CA ASP A 89 1.06 -14.27 10.29
C ASP A 89 -0.25 -13.97 9.55
N HIS A 90 -0.21 -13.51 8.29
CA HIS A 90 -1.43 -13.24 7.53
C HIS A 90 -1.60 -14.21 6.36
N ILE A 91 -2.83 -14.69 6.16
CA ILE A 91 -3.19 -15.55 5.03
C ILE A 91 -4.27 -14.84 4.22
N ARG A 92 -3.97 -14.61 2.94
CA ARG A 92 -4.96 -14.16 1.94
C ARG A 92 -5.52 -15.38 1.22
N VAL A 93 -6.83 -15.53 1.23
CA VAL A 93 -7.58 -16.58 0.56
C VAL A 93 -8.43 -15.96 -0.53
N LYS A 94 -8.21 -16.36 -1.78
CA LYS A 94 -8.93 -15.89 -2.96
C LYS A 94 -9.58 -17.07 -3.67
N LEU A 95 -10.90 -17.05 -3.76
CA LEU A 95 -11.71 -18.11 -4.36
C LEU A 95 -12.58 -17.52 -5.47
N ALA A 96 -12.13 -17.65 -6.70
CA ALA A 96 -12.88 -17.19 -7.86
C ALA A 96 -14.02 -18.16 -8.20
N GLY A 97 -15.17 -17.63 -8.62
CA GLY A 97 -16.28 -18.41 -9.19
C GLY A 97 -17.29 -18.98 -8.18
N LEU A 98 -17.11 -18.73 -6.88
CA LEU A 98 -18.13 -19.02 -5.86
C LEU A 98 -19.24 -17.97 -5.90
N THR A 99 -20.49 -18.40 -5.69
CA THR A 99 -21.68 -17.54 -5.77
C THR A 99 -22.25 -17.10 -4.41
N SER A 100 -21.68 -17.57 -3.28
CA SER A 100 -22.16 -17.23 -1.93
C SER A 100 -21.06 -17.19 -0.85
N ALA A 101 -21.11 -16.18 0.02
CA ALA A 101 -20.14 -15.91 1.09
C ALA A 101 -20.25 -16.94 2.21
N ASP A 102 -21.50 -17.32 2.52
CA ASP A 102 -21.83 -18.31 3.53
C ASP A 102 -21.27 -19.69 3.14
N GLU A 103 -21.25 -20.00 1.84
CA GLU A 103 -20.68 -21.24 1.30
C GLU A 103 -19.16 -21.24 1.48
N SER A 104 -18.45 -20.16 1.13
CA SER A 104 -17.00 -20.05 1.40
C SER A 104 -16.66 -20.13 2.90
N ARG A 105 -17.39 -19.38 3.75
CA ARG A 105 -17.16 -19.32 5.20
C ARG A 105 -17.39 -20.67 5.88
N SER A 106 -18.46 -21.37 5.50
CA SER A 106 -18.75 -22.71 6.04
C SER A 106 -17.78 -23.78 5.55
N LEU A 107 -17.21 -23.64 4.35
CA LEU A 107 -16.31 -24.63 3.76
C LEU A 107 -14.84 -24.46 4.16
N LEU A 108 -14.37 -23.23 4.43
CA LEU A 108 -12.96 -22.97 4.77
C LEU A 108 -12.74 -22.48 6.20
N GLY A 109 -13.68 -21.72 6.76
CA GLY A 109 -13.57 -21.07 8.06
C GLY A 109 -13.77 -22.00 9.25
N ASP A 110 -14.11 -23.27 9.03
CA ASP A 110 -14.22 -24.24 10.12
C ASP A 110 -12.84 -24.47 10.77
N THR A 111 -12.71 -24.11 12.05
CA THR A 111 -11.48 -24.26 12.83
C THR A 111 -11.10 -25.73 13.06
N HIS A 112 -11.99 -26.68 12.73
CA HIS A 112 -11.76 -28.11 12.88
C HIS A 112 -10.52 -28.63 12.14
N GLY A 113 -9.43 -28.90 12.87
CA GLY A 113 -8.22 -29.51 12.34
C GLY A 113 -7.16 -28.52 11.85
N LEU A 114 -7.38 -27.21 11.99
CA LEU A 114 -6.33 -26.22 11.77
C LEU A 114 -5.40 -26.12 13.00
N PRO A 115 -4.07 -26.02 12.82
CA PRO A 115 -3.13 -25.83 13.93
C PRO A 115 -3.15 -24.39 14.49
N THR A 116 -4.02 -23.54 13.95
CA THR A 116 -4.11 -22.09 14.22
C THR A 116 -5.57 -21.64 14.23
N VAL A 117 -5.83 -20.48 14.84
CA VAL A 117 -7.13 -19.78 14.76
C VAL A 117 -7.03 -18.69 13.71
N LEU A 118 -7.98 -18.72 12.77
CA LEU A 118 -8.12 -17.74 11.72
C LEU A 118 -9.10 -16.65 12.17
N THR A 119 -8.65 -15.40 12.20
CA THR A 119 -9.51 -14.23 12.46
C THR A 119 -9.67 -13.42 11.19
N GLU A 120 -10.90 -13.28 10.69
CA GLU A 120 -11.21 -12.46 9.52
C GLU A 120 -11.00 -10.98 9.86
N LYS A 121 -10.23 -10.30 9.02
CA LYS A 121 -9.93 -8.88 9.20
C LYS A 121 -10.19 -8.03 7.96
N TYR A 122 -10.26 -8.68 6.79
CA TYR A 122 -10.73 -8.04 5.57
C TYR A 122 -11.50 -9.07 4.75
N THR A 123 -12.62 -8.66 4.17
CA THR A 123 -13.43 -9.51 3.27
C THR A 123 -13.85 -8.68 2.07
N GLN A 124 -13.63 -9.21 0.88
CA GLN A 124 -14.21 -8.69 -0.35
C GLN A 124 -15.02 -9.78 -1.04
N THR A 125 -16.24 -9.46 -1.42
CA THR A 125 -17.18 -10.32 -2.13
C THR A 125 -17.56 -9.63 -3.42
N VAL A 126 -17.42 -10.31 -4.56
CA VAL A 126 -17.85 -9.77 -5.85
C VAL A 126 -18.83 -10.73 -6.51
N GLY A 127 -20.00 -10.23 -6.92
CA GLY A 127 -20.97 -10.99 -7.69
C GLY A 127 -20.45 -11.43 -9.07
N SER A 128 -20.80 -12.64 -9.50
CA SER A 128 -20.30 -13.22 -10.76
C SER A 128 -20.76 -12.50 -12.04
N VAL A 129 -21.87 -11.77 -12.00
CA VAL A 129 -22.39 -11.02 -13.15
C VAL A 129 -21.89 -9.56 -13.13
N LEU A 130 -21.78 -8.93 -11.95
CA LEU A 130 -20.99 -7.69 -11.78
C LEU A 130 -19.59 -7.83 -12.37
N GLY A 131 -18.87 -8.90 -12.00
CA GLY A 131 -17.52 -9.12 -12.51
C GLY A 131 -17.44 -9.27 -14.04
N LYS A 132 -18.38 -10.00 -14.67
CA LYS A 132 -18.41 -10.15 -16.13
C LYS A 132 -18.71 -8.84 -16.86
N THR A 133 -19.59 -8.01 -16.28
CA THR A 133 -19.93 -6.69 -16.82
C THR A 133 -18.71 -5.78 -16.73
N ALA A 134 -18.08 -5.72 -15.56
CA ALA A 134 -16.84 -4.96 -15.33
C ALA A 134 -15.71 -5.38 -16.28
N LEU A 135 -15.57 -6.68 -16.56
CA LEU A 135 -14.60 -7.18 -17.52
C LEU A 135 -14.89 -6.65 -18.94
N THR A 136 -16.15 -6.70 -19.36
CA THR A 136 -16.57 -6.29 -20.71
C THR A 136 -16.38 -4.79 -20.92
N GLU A 137 -16.77 -3.99 -19.94
CA GLU A 137 -16.57 -2.54 -19.94
C GLU A 137 -15.08 -2.18 -19.98
N THR A 138 -14.29 -2.77 -19.10
CA THR A 138 -12.84 -2.53 -19.03
C THR A 138 -12.12 -2.96 -20.31
N MET A 139 -12.49 -4.10 -20.90
CA MET A 139 -11.94 -4.55 -22.18
C MET A 139 -12.31 -3.59 -23.31
N THR A 140 -13.56 -3.13 -23.36
CA THR A 140 -14.03 -2.16 -24.37
C THR A 140 -13.26 -0.85 -24.25
N ALA A 141 -13.11 -0.33 -23.03
CA ALA A 141 -12.31 0.86 -22.74
C ALA A 141 -10.84 0.69 -23.17
N GLY A 142 -10.26 -0.49 -22.91
CA GLY A 142 -8.91 -0.85 -23.33
C GLY A 142 -8.74 -0.86 -24.85
N VAL A 143 -9.66 -1.48 -25.59
CA VAL A 143 -9.61 -1.51 -27.07
C VAL A 143 -9.73 -0.11 -27.66
N ILE A 144 -10.65 0.73 -27.15
CA ILE A 144 -10.80 2.12 -27.58
C ILE A 144 -9.51 2.90 -27.32
N GLY A 145 -8.91 2.73 -26.13
CA GLY A 145 -7.65 3.36 -25.76
C GLY A 145 -6.50 2.96 -26.70
N ILE A 146 -6.35 1.67 -26.99
CA ILE A 146 -5.33 1.15 -27.93
C ILE A 146 -5.55 1.71 -29.34
N ALA A 147 -6.80 1.71 -29.82
CA ALA A 147 -7.14 2.23 -31.14
C ALA A 147 -6.78 3.72 -31.28
N CYS A 148 -7.08 4.51 -30.24
CA CYS A 148 -6.70 5.92 -30.14
C CYS A 148 -5.17 6.13 -30.21
N ILE A 149 -4.39 5.34 -29.46
CA ILE A 149 -2.92 5.41 -29.52
C ILE A 149 -2.41 5.04 -30.91
N PHE A 150 -2.92 3.98 -31.51
CA PHE A 150 -2.48 3.53 -32.84
C PHE A 150 -2.83 4.54 -33.92
N LEU A 151 -4.02 5.14 -33.85
CA LEU A 151 -4.44 6.22 -34.72
C LEU A 151 -3.48 7.42 -34.58
N LEU A 152 -3.14 7.81 -33.36
CA LEU A 152 -2.19 8.90 -33.11
C LEU A 152 -0.82 8.58 -33.72
N LEU A 153 -0.29 7.37 -33.50
CA LEU A 153 0.99 6.95 -34.07
C LEU A 153 0.97 6.94 -35.61
N LEU A 154 -0.11 6.48 -36.22
CA LEU A 154 -0.29 6.48 -37.68
C LEU A 154 -0.37 7.90 -38.25
N VAL A 155 -1.15 8.78 -37.62
CA VAL A 155 -1.31 10.18 -38.04
C VAL A 155 0.01 10.93 -37.92
N LEU A 156 0.70 10.79 -36.78
CA LEU A 156 1.95 11.48 -36.53
C LEU A 156 3.08 10.89 -37.37
N TYR A 157 3.31 9.57 -37.34
CA TYR A 157 4.53 8.92 -37.85
C TYR A 157 4.33 8.07 -39.09
N ARG A 158 3.11 7.94 -39.62
CA ARG A 158 2.81 7.22 -40.88
C ARG A 158 3.38 5.79 -40.90
N GLY A 159 4.29 5.47 -41.82
CA GLY A 159 4.85 4.13 -41.96
C GLY A 159 5.66 3.68 -40.74
N ALA A 160 6.44 4.57 -40.12
CA ALA A 160 7.12 4.29 -38.86
C ALA A 160 6.12 4.11 -37.71
N GLY A 161 5.01 4.85 -37.74
CA GLY A 161 3.88 4.69 -36.83
C GLY A 161 3.23 3.31 -36.93
N LEU A 162 3.05 2.79 -38.15
CA LEU A 162 2.53 1.45 -38.39
C LEU A 162 3.47 0.37 -37.83
N ILE A 163 4.79 0.53 -38.01
CA ILE A 163 5.78 -0.39 -37.40
C ILE A 163 5.67 -0.35 -35.87
N ALA A 164 5.59 0.84 -35.28
CA ALA A 164 5.46 0.97 -33.82
C ALA A 164 4.15 0.36 -33.30
N ALA A 165 3.03 0.56 -33.99
CA ALA A 165 1.75 -0.07 -33.65
C ALA A 165 1.86 -1.61 -33.74
N PHE A 166 2.45 -2.16 -34.80
CA PHE A 166 2.69 -3.59 -34.94
C PHE A 166 3.58 -4.15 -33.81
N CYS A 167 4.69 -3.48 -33.49
CA CYS A 167 5.53 -3.89 -32.36
C CYS A 167 4.81 -3.80 -31.01
N THR A 168 3.88 -2.85 -30.85
CA THR A 168 3.04 -2.75 -29.65
C THR A 168 2.04 -3.92 -29.55
N VAL A 169 1.54 -4.43 -30.68
CA VAL A 169 0.77 -5.69 -30.70
C VAL A 169 1.65 -6.89 -30.31
N VAL A 170 2.89 -6.94 -30.80
CA VAL A 170 3.86 -7.98 -30.37
C VAL A 170 4.14 -7.87 -28.86
N TYR A 171 4.27 -6.66 -28.33
CA TYR A 171 4.41 -6.39 -26.89
C TYR A 171 3.22 -6.95 -26.09
N LEU A 172 1.98 -6.65 -26.49
CA LEU A 172 0.77 -7.16 -25.83
C LEU A 172 0.71 -8.70 -25.88
N TRP A 173 1.03 -9.28 -27.02
CA TRP A 173 1.07 -10.74 -27.19
C TRP A 173 2.09 -11.40 -26.26
N LEU A 174 3.30 -10.86 -26.16
CA LEU A 174 4.33 -11.36 -25.25
C LEU A 174 3.93 -11.21 -23.78
N LEU A 175 3.22 -10.13 -23.43
CA LEU A 175 2.73 -9.91 -22.07
C LEU A 175 1.68 -10.98 -21.68
N ILE A 176 0.76 -11.32 -22.59
CA ILE A 176 -0.21 -12.41 -22.38
C ILE A 176 0.49 -13.77 -22.24
N ILE A 177 1.51 -14.05 -23.07
CA ILE A 177 2.32 -15.27 -22.94
C ILE A 177 2.95 -15.34 -21.55
N LEU A 178 3.53 -14.24 -21.07
CA LEU A 178 4.15 -14.19 -19.75
C LEU A 178 3.14 -14.49 -18.65
N PHE A 179 1.94 -13.91 -18.70
CA PHE A 179 0.87 -14.15 -17.73
C PHE A 179 0.41 -15.61 -17.70
N ASN A 180 0.22 -16.20 -18.88
CA ASN A 180 -0.16 -17.60 -18.98
C ASN A 180 0.97 -18.54 -18.50
N ALA A 181 2.23 -18.19 -18.77
CA ALA A 181 3.39 -18.96 -18.35
C ALA A 181 3.66 -18.86 -16.84
N SER A 182 3.37 -17.70 -16.24
CA SER A 182 3.55 -17.47 -14.80
C SER A 182 2.33 -17.88 -13.97
N HIS A 183 1.25 -18.35 -14.61
CA HIS A 183 -0.01 -18.66 -13.95
C HIS A 183 -0.61 -17.47 -13.18
N ALA A 184 -0.22 -16.24 -13.54
CA ALA A 184 -0.64 -15.02 -12.88
C ALA A 184 -2.10 -14.68 -13.20
N THR A 185 -2.80 -14.13 -12.21
CA THR A 185 -4.16 -13.62 -12.36
C THR A 185 -4.13 -12.17 -12.83
N LEU A 186 -5.01 -11.87 -13.79
CA LEU A 186 -5.25 -10.52 -14.30
C LEU A 186 -6.28 -9.84 -13.39
N SER A 187 -5.81 -9.19 -12.34
CA SER A 187 -6.63 -8.35 -11.45
C SER A 187 -7.00 -7.03 -12.12
N LEU A 188 -7.94 -6.30 -11.51
CA LEU A 188 -8.34 -4.97 -11.96
C LEU A 188 -7.12 -4.02 -12.09
N SER A 189 -6.26 -4.03 -11.08
CA SER A 189 -5.02 -3.26 -11.05
C SER A 189 -3.99 -3.73 -12.08
N ALA A 190 -3.93 -5.02 -12.41
CA ALA A 190 -3.07 -5.52 -13.48
C ALA A 190 -3.55 -5.05 -14.86
N VAL A 191 -4.86 -5.01 -15.11
CA VAL A 191 -5.42 -4.48 -16.37
C VAL A 191 -5.04 -3.01 -16.59
N VAL A 192 -5.08 -2.22 -15.52
CA VAL A 192 -4.58 -0.85 -15.56
C VAL A 192 -3.12 -0.79 -15.99
N ALA A 193 -2.26 -1.62 -15.40
CA ALA A 193 -0.86 -1.69 -15.77
C ALA A 193 -0.66 -2.11 -17.24
N PHE A 194 -1.53 -2.95 -17.81
CA PHE A 194 -1.52 -3.28 -19.24
C PHE A 194 -1.80 -2.03 -20.09
N VAL A 195 -2.91 -1.35 -19.83
CA VAL A 195 -3.33 -0.18 -20.63
C VAL A 195 -2.30 0.94 -20.53
N LEU A 196 -1.78 1.18 -19.33
CA LEU A 196 -0.70 2.11 -19.08
C LEU A 196 0.61 1.69 -19.75
N GLY A 197 0.93 0.39 -19.70
CA GLY A 197 2.09 -0.21 -20.34
C GLY A 197 2.13 0.01 -21.86
N ILE A 198 0.97 0.03 -22.52
CA ILE A 198 0.84 0.34 -23.95
C ILE A 198 1.29 1.78 -24.25
N GLY A 199 0.89 2.76 -23.44
CA GLY A 199 1.32 4.14 -23.59
C GLY A 199 2.85 4.29 -23.43
N MET A 200 3.41 3.64 -22.41
CA MET A 200 4.86 3.57 -22.19
C MET A 200 5.61 2.87 -23.33
N ALA A 201 5.05 1.80 -23.88
CA ALA A 201 5.63 1.14 -25.03
C ALA A 201 5.63 2.07 -26.25
N ALA A 202 4.53 2.79 -26.50
CA ALA A 202 4.45 3.77 -27.59
C ALA A 202 5.45 4.94 -27.40
N ASP A 203 5.65 5.40 -26.16
CA ASP A 203 6.60 6.46 -25.80
C ASP A 203 8.02 6.17 -26.32
N ALA A 204 8.58 4.99 -26.06
CA ALA A 204 9.93 4.63 -26.52
C ALA A 204 10.12 4.81 -28.05
N SER A 205 9.09 4.46 -28.83
CA SER A 205 9.08 4.66 -30.28
C SER A 205 8.96 6.14 -30.66
N ILE A 206 8.09 6.91 -29.99
CA ILE A 206 7.92 8.35 -30.19
C ILE A 206 9.24 9.11 -29.98
N ILE A 207 9.96 8.82 -28.88
CA ILE A 207 11.26 9.43 -28.58
C ILE A 207 12.25 9.21 -29.74
N CYS A 208 12.32 7.97 -30.24
CA CYS A 208 13.23 7.60 -31.32
C CYS A 208 12.85 8.29 -32.65
N PHE A 209 11.56 8.35 -32.98
CA PHE A 209 11.10 8.99 -34.21
C PHE A 209 11.25 10.50 -34.19
N GLU A 210 10.96 11.18 -33.08
CA GLU A 210 11.22 12.62 -32.94
C GLU A 210 12.71 12.93 -33.02
N ARG A 211 13.57 12.12 -32.39
CA ARG A 211 15.02 12.30 -32.54
C ARG A 211 15.49 12.06 -33.98
N THR A 212 14.88 11.12 -34.68
CA THR A 212 15.18 10.86 -36.10
C THR A 212 14.75 12.03 -36.98
N ARG A 213 13.56 12.62 -36.74
CA ARG A 213 13.09 13.85 -37.40
C ARG A 213 14.04 15.01 -37.18
N GLU A 214 14.55 15.17 -35.96
CA GLU A 214 15.56 16.19 -35.64
C GLU A 214 16.83 16.02 -36.48
N GLN A 215 17.33 14.78 -36.68
CA GLN A 215 18.50 14.53 -37.52
C GLN A 215 18.23 14.74 -39.01
N LEU A 216 17.04 14.37 -39.50
CA LEU A 216 16.61 14.67 -40.87
C LEU A 216 16.56 16.18 -41.12
N ALA A 217 16.05 16.96 -40.17
CA ALA A 217 16.01 18.41 -40.26
C ALA A 217 17.40 19.06 -40.28
N ARG A 218 18.42 18.37 -39.75
CA ARG A 218 19.84 18.76 -39.85
C ARG A 218 20.51 18.38 -41.18
N GLY A 219 19.79 17.74 -42.10
CA GLY A 219 20.29 17.39 -43.43
C GLY A 219 20.95 16.01 -43.53
N HIS A 220 20.89 15.17 -42.49
CA HIS A 220 21.36 13.80 -42.59
C HIS A 220 20.47 12.96 -43.52
N ASP A 221 21.05 11.98 -44.21
CA ASP A 221 20.27 11.00 -44.96
C ASP A 221 19.41 10.14 -44.02
N LEU A 222 18.33 9.55 -44.54
CA LEU A 222 17.35 8.82 -43.74
C LEU A 222 17.95 7.69 -42.92
N ARG A 223 18.88 6.92 -43.49
CA ARG A 223 19.44 5.76 -42.82
C ARG A 223 20.33 6.21 -41.67
N THR A 224 21.23 7.17 -41.93
CA THR A 224 22.09 7.74 -40.90
C THR A 224 21.28 8.43 -39.81
N ALA A 225 20.21 9.16 -40.18
CA ALA A 225 19.31 9.81 -39.25
C ALA A 225 18.63 8.80 -38.31
N VAL A 226 18.16 7.65 -38.81
CA VAL A 226 17.58 6.57 -37.98
C VAL A 226 18.64 5.99 -37.05
N VAL A 227 19.84 5.67 -37.55
CA VAL A 227 20.90 5.09 -36.70
C VAL A 227 21.28 6.03 -35.57
N ILE A 228 21.54 7.31 -35.88
CA ILE A 228 21.89 8.33 -34.89
C ILE A 228 20.71 8.61 -33.95
N GLY A 229 19.50 8.69 -34.49
CA GLY A 229 18.27 8.93 -33.75
C GLY A 229 18.00 7.85 -32.69
N PHE A 230 18.06 6.58 -33.06
CA PHE A 230 17.84 5.48 -32.12
C PHE A 230 18.97 5.35 -31.09
N ASN A 231 20.23 5.32 -31.54
CA ASN A 231 21.38 5.18 -30.63
C ASN A 231 21.46 6.34 -29.63
N GLY A 232 21.14 7.56 -30.08
CA GLY A 232 21.11 8.74 -29.22
C GLY A 232 19.93 8.77 -28.24
N SER A 233 18.83 8.07 -28.53
CA SER A 233 17.64 8.02 -27.68
C SER A 233 17.74 6.98 -26.56
N PHE A 234 18.52 5.92 -26.76
CA PHE A 234 18.62 4.81 -25.80
C PHE A 234 18.99 5.21 -24.36
N PRO A 235 19.96 6.11 -24.10
CA PRO A 235 20.26 6.52 -22.73
C PRO A 235 19.07 7.19 -22.04
N THR A 236 18.30 7.99 -22.78
CA THR A 236 17.09 8.64 -22.25
C THR A 236 16.00 7.62 -21.93
N ILE A 237 15.72 6.68 -22.84
CA ILE A 237 14.71 5.62 -22.63
C ILE A 237 15.09 4.73 -21.45
N ARG A 238 16.36 4.32 -21.38
CA ARG A 238 16.87 3.51 -20.27
C ARG A 238 16.74 4.26 -18.95
N ASP A 239 17.22 5.51 -18.88
CA ASP A 239 17.23 6.27 -17.64
C ASP A 239 15.79 6.57 -17.17
N ALA A 240 14.85 6.83 -18.08
CA ALA A 240 13.42 6.97 -17.75
C ALA A 240 12.80 5.69 -17.18
N ASN A 241 12.89 4.58 -17.92
CA ASN A 241 12.31 3.30 -17.52
C ASN A 241 12.94 2.73 -16.24
N LEU A 242 14.24 2.99 -16.01
CA LEU A 242 14.91 2.56 -14.79
C LEU A 242 14.28 3.21 -13.55
N VAL A 243 13.88 4.47 -13.65
CA VAL A 243 13.29 5.14 -12.50
C VAL A 243 11.84 4.72 -12.26
N THR A 244 11.06 4.49 -13.32
CA THR A 244 9.75 3.85 -13.18
C THR A 244 9.89 2.49 -12.51
N ALA A 245 10.90 1.69 -12.88
CA ALA A 245 11.17 0.41 -12.25
C ALA A 245 11.52 0.54 -10.75
N LEU A 246 12.31 1.55 -10.34
CA LEU A 246 12.60 1.80 -8.92
C LEU A 246 11.34 2.07 -8.10
N ALA A 247 10.41 2.86 -8.63
CA ALA A 247 9.12 3.11 -7.98
C ALA A 247 8.29 1.81 -7.86
N MET A 248 8.25 1.00 -8.92
CA MET A 248 7.52 -0.26 -8.90
C MET A 248 8.14 -1.30 -7.95
N ILE A 249 9.46 -1.33 -7.82
CA ILE A 249 10.15 -2.20 -6.84
C ILE A 249 9.79 -1.80 -5.41
N ALA A 250 9.80 -0.50 -5.10
CA ALA A 250 9.40 0.00 -3.79
C ALA A 250 7.94 -0.34 -3.48
N LEU A 251 7.08 -0.25 -4.48
CA LEU A 251 5.66 -0.56 -4.36
C LEU A 251 5.39 -2.06 -4.21
N PHE A 252 6.10 -2.90 -4.95
CA PHE A 252 6.04 -4.34 -4.80
C PHE A 252 6.50 -4.78 -3.39
N ALA A 253 7.58 -4.16 -2.88
CA ALA A 253 8.10 -4.39 -1.54
C ALA A 253 7.16 -3.93 -0.42
N ALA A 254 6.18 -3.07 -0.73
CA ALA A 254 5.17 -2.62 0.23
C ALA A 254 4.22 -3.74 0.70
N GLY A 255 4.06 -4.80 -0.09
CA GLY A 255 3.29 -5.96 0.35
C GLY A 255 1.77 -5.76 0.33
N ILE A 256 1.24 -4.75 -0.36
CA ILE A 256 -0.21 -4.46 -0.40
C ILE A 256 -0.83 -5.20 -1.58
N GLY A 257 -1.65 -6.22 -1.31
CA GLY A 257 -2.17 -7.19 -2.30
C GLY A 257 -2.64 -6.58 -3.63
N PRO A 258 -3.62 -5.65 -3.63
CA PRO A 258 -4.12 -5.01 -4.86
C PRO A 258 -3.02 -4.30 -5.67
N VAL A 259 -1.97 -3.79 -5.03
CA VAL A 259 -0.94 -2.97 -5.67
C VAL A 259 0.28 -3.77 -6.13
N GLN A 260 0.50 -4.96 -5.55
CA GLN A 260 1.55 -5.88 -6.00
C GLN A 260 1.33 -6.38 -7.43
N GLY A 261 0.09 -6.72 -7.78
CA GLY A 261 -0.26 -7.13 -9.15
C GLY A 261 0.05 -6.03 -10.18
N PHE A 262 -0.31 -4.78 -9.85
CA PHE A 262 0.01 -3.61 -10.66
C PHE A 262 1.53 -3.44 -10.87
N SER A 263 2.30 -3.41 -9.79
CA SER A 263 3.75 -3.17 -9.85
C SER A 263 4.52 -4.24 -10.64
N LEU A 264 4.20 -5.52 -10.43
CA LEU A 264 4.83 -6.63 -11.16
C LEU A 264 4.53 -6.56 -12.67
N THR A 265 3.28 -6.27 -13.01
CA THR A 265 2.83 -6.14 -14.40
C THR A 265 3.53 -4.99 -15.10
N LEU A 266 3.71 -3.86 -14.40
CA LEU A 266 4.41 -2.70 -14.94
C LEU A 266 5.92 -2.97 -15.11
N LEU A 267 6.55 -3.69 -14.17
CA LEU A 267 7.95 -4.13 -14.29
C LEU A 267 8.17 -5.03 -15.50
N ALA A 268 7.31 -6.04 -15.69
CA ALA A 268 7.34 -6.89 -16.86
C ALA A 268 7.15 -6.08 -18.16
N SER A 269 6.23 -5.12 -18.12
CA SER A 269 5.94 -4.24 -19.25
C SER A 269 7.15 -3.41 -19.68
N ILE A 270 7.91 -2.87 -18.72
CA ILE A 270 9.14 -2.10 -18.99
C ILE A 270 10.16 -2.97 -19.75
N VAL A 271 10.35 -4.22 -19.34
CA VAL A 271 11.32 -5.12 -19.99
C VAL A 271 10.89 -5.47 -21.41
N ILE A 272 9.64 -5.94 -21.58
CA ILE A 272 9.12 -6.36 -22.90
C ILE A 272 9.06 -5.16 -23.86
N SER A 273 8.68 -3.97 -23.38
CA SER A 273 8.62 -2.76 -24.20
C SER A 273 10.00 -2.32 -24.72
N ILE A 274 11.08 -2.49 -23.96
CA ILE A 274 12.44 -2.21 -24.48
C ILE A 274 12.80 -3.19 -25.62
N CYS A 275 12.49 -4.48 -25.46
CA CYS A 275 12.74 -5.49 -26.49
C CYS A 275 11.95 -5.22 -27.78
N THR A 276 10.69 -4.82 -27.66
CA THR A 276 9.77 -4.64 -28.79
C THR A 276 9.82 -3.21 -29.35
N ASN A 277 9.54 -2.22 -28.52
CA ASN A 277 9.32 -0.85 -28.93
C ASN A 277 10.58 0.02 -28.97
N TYR A 278 11.74 -0.56 -28.66
CA TYR A 278 13.05 -0.02 -29.02
C TYR A 278 13.81 -0.94 -29.98
N PHE A 279 14.17 -2.17 -29.59
CA PHE A 279 15.03 -3.03 -30.43
C PHE A 279 14.34 -3.54 -31.70
N LEU A 280 13.13 -4.08 -31.61
CA LEU A 280 12.41 -4.60 -32.78
C LEU A 280 11.98 -3.45 -33.70
N VAL A 281 11.42 -2.35 -33.17
CA VAL A 281 11.08 -1.16 -33.95
C VAL A 281 12.30 -0.61 -34.70
N ARG A 282 13.47 -0.50 -34.03
CA ARG A 282 14.72 -0.07 -34.68
C ARG A 282 15.10 -0.96 -35.86
N THR A 283 15.03 -2.27 -35.65
CA THR A 283 15.42 -3.27 -36.65
C THR A 283 14.50 -3.21 -37.87
N LEU A 284 13.18 -3.25 -37.65
CA LEU A 284 12.19 -3.17 -38.72
C LEU A 284 12.25 -1.84 -39.46
N THR A 285 12.46 -0.72 -38.76
CA THR A 285 12.60 0.60 -39.39
C THR A 285 13.84 0.65 -40.28
N LEU A 286 14.99 0.18 -39.80
CA LEU A 286 16.23 0.17 -40.60
C LEU A 286 16.12 -0.73 -41.84
N TRP A 287 15.53 -1.92 -41.71
CA TRP A 287 15.31 -2.80 -42.86
C TRP A 287 14.34 -2.19 -43.88
N LEU A 288 13.29 -1.50 -43.41
CA LEU A 288 12.36 -0.81 -44.29
C LEU A 288 13.02 0.38 -45.02
N VAL A 289 13.88 1.14 -44.34
CA VAL A 289 14.70 2.20 -44.97
C VAL A 289 15.64 1.63 -46.03
N ASP A 290 16.37 0.56 -45.69
CA ASP A 290 17.33 -0.08 -46.59
C ASP A 290 16.64 -0.74 -47.81
N SER A 291 15.39 -1.17 -47.65
CA SER A 291 14.59 -1.78 -48.71
C SER A 291 14.17 -0.80 -49.81
N GLY A 292 14.07 0.50 -49.51
CA GLY A 292 13.59 1.53 -50.43
C GLY A 292 12.09 1.48 -50.76
N TRP A 293 11.27 0.70 -50.04
CA TRP A 293 9.83 0.56 -50.32
C TRP A 293 9.00 1.82 -50.10
N LEU A 294 9.45 2.73 -49.25
CA LEU A 294 8.73 3.95 -48.91
C LEU A 294 9.59 5.19 -49.17
N PRO A 295 9.02 6.25 -49.74
CA PRO A 295 9.73 7.51 -49.90
C PRO A 295 10.08 8.10 -48.53
N ARG A 296 11.27 8.72 -48.45
CA ARG A 296 11.90 9.11 -47.20
C ARG A 296 11.01 9.98 -46.28
N THR A 297 10.26 10.89 -46.87
CA THR A 297 9.40 11.85 -46.16
C THR A 297 8.11 11.23 -45.63
N TRP A 298 7.58 10.22 -46.32
CA TRP A 298 6.35 9.55 -45.89
C TRP A 298 6.62 8.58 -44.74
N LEU A 299 7.77 7.87 -44.76
CA LEU A 299 8.09 6.87 -43.74
C LEU A 299 8.12 7.43 -42.32
N ILE A 300 8.75 8.59 -42.11
CA ILE A 300 8.94 9.20 -40.77
C ILE A 300 7.96 10.37 -40.57
N GLY A 301 7.16 10.68 -41.58
CA GLY A 301 6.24 11.81 -41.60
C GLY A 301 6.90 13.19 -41.48
N SER A 302 8.19 13.31 -41.80
CA SER A 302 8.87 14.61 -41.87
C SER A 302 8.30 15.45 -43.02
N GLY A 303 7.58 16.53 -42.71
CA GLY A 303 7.19 17.53 -43.70
C GLY A 303 8.40 18.31 -44.25
N LYS A 304 8.19 19.13 -45.29
CA LYS A 304 9.22 20.10 -45.76
C LYS A 304 9.72 20.91 -44.55
N PRO A 305 11.03 21.23 -44.45
CA PRO A 305 11.54 22.05 -43.36
C PRO A 305 10.71 23.33 -43.30
N ARG A 306 9.92 23.46 -42.23
CA ARG A 306 9.13 24.67 -42.03
C ARG A 306 10.14 25.77 -41.73
N ASN A 307 10.27 26.74 -42.65
CA ASN A 307 10.84 28.06 -42.36
C ASN A 307 9.88 28.79 -41.40
N ALA A 308 9.70 28.24 -40.20
CA ALA A 308 8.98 28.91 -39.14
C ALA A 308 9.93 29.96 -38.58
N ARG A 309 9.53 31.24 -38.61
CA ARG A 309 10.11 32.24 -37.72
C ARG A 309 10.16 31.63 -36.33
N LYS A 310 11.34 31.55 -35.72
CA LYS A 310 11.51 31.11 -34.34
C LYS A 310 10.85 32.15 -33.43
N HIS A 311 9.57 31.97 -33.14
CA HIS A 311 8.95 32.63 -32.01
C HIS A 311 9.55 31.99 -30.76
N PHE A 312 10.47 32.70 -30.11
CA PHE A 312 10.96 32.30 -28.80
C PHE A 312 9.83 32.46 -27.79
N PHE A 313 9.31 31.35 -27.29
CA PHE A 313 8.34 31.39 -26.21
C PHE A 313 9.08 31.36 -24.86
N GLY A 314 8.74 32.28 -23.96
CA GLY A 314 9.41 32.42 -22.67
C GLY A 314 8.87 31.47 -21.60
N PHE A 315 8.99 30.15 -21.80
CA PHE A 315 8.49 29.12 -20.86
C PHE A 315 8.94 29.38 -19.41
N VAL A 316 10.23 29.64 -19.20
CA VAL A 316 10.80 29.84 -17.86
C VAL A 316 10.18 31.03 -17.13
N LYS A 317 9.73 32.08 -17.85
CA LYS A 317 9.10 33.26 -17.23
C LYS A 317 7.73 32.92 -16.63
N PHE A 318 6.98 32.04 -17.28
CA PHE A 318 5.67 31.57 -16.80
C PHE A 318 5.77 30.57 -15.63
N GLY A 319 6.97 30.05 -15.34
CA GLY A 319 7.18 29.12 -14.22
C GLY A 319 6.72 29.66 -12.86
N LYS A 320 6.89 30.96 -12.61
CA LYS A 320 6.40 31.60 -11.36
C LYS A 320 4.88 31.59 -11.27
N THR A 321 4.19 31.85 -12.37
CA THR A 321 2.73 31.80 -12.45
C THR A 321 2.20 30.38 -12.27
N ALA A 322 2.86 29.39 -12.88
CA ALA A 322 2.51 27.98 -12.72
C ALA A 322 2.66 27.54 -11.24
N ILE A 323 3.78 27.88 -10.59
CA ILE A 323 3.98 27.61 -9.15
C ILE A 323 2.88 28.25 -8.31
N LEU A 324 2.56 29.53 -8.56
CA LEU A 324 1.52 30.24 -7.81
C LEU A 324 0.16 29.55 -7.95
N LEU A 325 -0.24 29.19 -9.17
CA LEU A 325 -1.52 28.52 -9.42
C LEU A 325 -1.60 27.14 -8.74
N SER A 326 -0.52 26.36 -8.83
CA SER A 326 -0.44 25.06 -8.16
C SER A 326 -0.53 25.21 -6.63
N VAL A 327 0.21 26.14 -6.04
CA VAL A 327 0.19 26.40 -4.60
C VAL A 327 -1.18 26.89 -4.13
N LEU A 328 -1.84 27.78 -4.89
CA LEU A 328 -3.19 28.23 -4.58
C LEU A 328 -4.20 27.07 -4.59
N THR A 329 -4.14 26.21 -5.61
CA THR A 329 -5.02 25.04 -5.69
C THR A 329 -4.79 24.08 -4.52
N ILE A 330 -3.53 23.83 -4.17
CA ILE A 330 -3.15 23.00 -3.02
C ILE A 330 -3.62 23.62 -1.71
N ALA A 331 -3.45 24.92 -1.53
CA ALA A 331 -3.91 25.61 -0.33
C ALA A 331 -5.44 25.56 -0.21
N SER A 332 -6.18 25.75 -1.31
CA SER A 332 -7.64 25.62 -1.35
C SER A 332 -8.08 24.19 -1.00
N GLY A 333 -7.46 23.17 -1.59
CA GLY A 333 -7.77 21.78 -1.26
C GLY A 333 -7.42 21.40 0.17
N ALA A 334 -6.29 21.88 0.70
CA ALA A 334 -5.90 21.67 2.10
C ALA A 334 -6.86 22.36 3.09
N LEU A 335 -7.33 23.57 2.77
CA LEU A 335 -8.33 24.27 3.57
C LEU A 335 -9.68 23.54 3.54
N TYR A 336 -10.10 23.08 2.36
CA TYR A 336 -11.32 22.30 2.20
C TYR A 336 -11.26 20.98 2.96
N TYR A 337 -10.14 20.25 2.83
CA TYR A 337 -9.85 19.04 3.59
C TYR A 337 -9.95 19.28 5.09
N ARG A 338 -9.36 20.35 5.61
CA ARG A 338 -9.43 20.65 7.05
C ARG A 338 -10.84 20.95 7.53
N ALA A 339 -11.71 21.48 6.66
CA ALA A 339 -13.09 21.78 7.01
C ALA A 339 -14.03 20.58 6.86
N HIS A 340 -13.82 19.68 5.88
CA HIS A 340 -14.80 18.65 5.50
C HIS A 340 -14.27 17.20 5.47
N GLY A 341 -12.97 16.97 5.69
CA GLY A 341 -12.33 15.66 5.54
C GLY A 341 -12.19 15.17 4.08
N LEU A 342 -11.43 14.10 3.89
CA LEU A 342 -11.35 13.37 2.60
C LEU A 342 -12.50 12.36 2.51
N ASN A 343 -12.96 12.10 1.29
CA ASN A 343 -13.84 10.97 1.02
C ASN A 343 -12.97 9.71 0.88
N LEU A 344 -12.66 9.07 2.00
CA LEU A 344 -11.83 7.87 2.04
C LEU A 344 -12.71 6.64 1.89
N ASP A 345 -12.28 5.70 1.06
CA ASP A 345 -12.89 4.38 0.99
C ASP A 345 -12.64 3.59 2.29
N ILE A 346 -13.40 2.51 2.48
CA ILE A 346 -13.29 1.60 3.61
C ILE A 346 -11.93 0.90 3.70
N ASP A 347 -11.16 0.83 2.63
CA ASP A 347 -9.78 0.33 2.70
C ASP A 347 -8.87 1.20 3.59
N PHE A 348 -9.21 2.47 3.80
CA PHE A 348 -8.49 3.39 4.69
C PHE A 348 -9.28 3.81 5.92
N THR A 349 -10.58 3.58 5.90
CA THR A 349 -11.47 3.75 7.04
C THR A 349 -11.78 2.38 7.64
N SER A 350 -12.79 2.28 8.49
CA SER A 350 -13.19 0.99 9.04
C SER A 350 -14.68 0.83 8.85
N GLY A 351 -15.11 -0.42 8.68
CA GLY A 351 -16.52 -0.75 8.53
C GLY A 351 -16.79 -1.58 7.29
N THR A 352 -18.01 -1.48 6.78
CA THR A 352 -18.47 -2.26 5.61
C THR A 352 -18.99 -1.32 4.53
N ALA A 353 -18.52 -1.52 3.30
CA ALA A 353 -19.09 -1.00 2.09
C ALA A 353 -19.92 -2.09 1.42
N LEU A 354 -21.17 -1.77 1.12
CA LEU A 354 -22.09 -2.67 0.45
C LEU A 354 -22.64 -1.98 -0.79
N ASP A 355 -22.29 -2.52 -1.94
CA ASP A 355 -22.78 -2.07 -3.23
C ASP A 355 -23.79 -3.10 -3.73
N ILE A 356 -25.02 -2.66 -4.05
CA ILE A 356 -26.13 -3.54 -4.41
C ILE A 356 -26.68 -3.11 -5.77
N ASP A 357 -26.68 -4.04 -6.72
CA ASP A 357 -27.29 -3.86 -8.03
C ASP A 357 -28.62 -4.61 -8.11
N ILE A 358 -29.63 -3.91 -8.60
CA ILE A 358 -31.01 -4.39 -8.71
C ILE A 358 -31.50 -4.35 -10.16
N ASP A 359 -32.57 -5.09 -10.45
CA ASP A 359 -33.14 -5.26 -11.80
C ASP A 359 -34.01 -4.11 -12.32
N ARG A 360 -34.29 -3.10 -11.50
CA ARG A 360 -35.15 -1.98 -11.85
C ARG A 360 -34.80 -0.72 -11.04
N PRO A 361 -35.03 0.48 -11.59
CA PRO A 361 -34.72 1.74 -10.92
C PRO A 361 -35.35 1.84 -9.53
N THR A 362 -34.56 2.29 -8.55
CA THR A 362 -35.03 2.63 -7.21
C THR A 362 -34.83 4.12 -6.91
N THR A 363 -35.51 4.62 -5.88
CA THR A 363 -35.24 5.95 -5.31
C THR A 363 -34.40 5.84 -4.05
N GLN A 364 -33.72 6.92 -3.68
CA GLN A 364 -32.96 6.98 -2.42
C GLN A 364 -33.88 6.75 -1.20
N SER A 365 -35.09 7.33 -1.21
CA SER A 365 -36.09 7.11 -0.15
C SER A 365 -36.51 5.65 -0.02
N ASP A 366 -36.75 4.97 -1.15
CA ASP A 366 -37.12 3.56 -1.16
C ASP A 366 -36.00 2.68 -0.61
N ALA A 367 -34.75 2.93 -1.02
CA ALA A 367 -33.59 2.19 -0.55
C ALA A 367 -33.36 2.41 0.97
N THR A 368 -33.52 3.65 1.46
CA THR A 368 -33.46 3.95 2.90
C THR A 368 -34.57 3.23 3.68
N GLN A 369 -35.80 3.17 3.14
CA GLN A 369 -36.89 2.44 3.78
C GLN A 369 -36.63 0.94 3.87
N ILE A 370 -36.10 0.32 2.81
CA ILE A 370 -35.77 -1.12 2.80
C ILE A 370 -34.69 -1.43 3.85
N MET A 371 -33.63 -0.61 3.91
CA MET A 371 -32.56 -0.73 4.91
C MET A 371 -33.10 -0.56 6.34
N THR A 372 -33.92 0.47 6.56
CA THR A 372 -34.53 0.73 7.88
C THR A 372 -35.46 -0.40 8.30
N ALA A 373 -36.22 -0.98 7.36
CA ALA A 373 -37.08 -2.14 7.62
C ALA A 373 -36.28 -3.40 7.96
N ALA A 374 -35.06 -3.54 7.43
CA ALA A 374 -34.12 -4.58 7.83
C ALA A 374 -33.48 -4.33 9.22
N GLY A 375 -33.74 -3.18 9.85
CA GLY A 375 -33.20 -2.81 11.16
C GLY A 375 -31.76 -2.30 11.13
N ILE A 376 -31.22 -2.01 9.93
CA ILE A 376 -29.84 -1.59 9.75
C ILE A 376 -29.80 -0.25 9.03
N VAL A 377 -29.17 0.75 9.65
CA VAL A 377 -29.07 2.10 9.10
C VAL A 377 -27.64 2.36 8.67
N PRO A 378 -27.36 2.54 7.37
CA PRO A 378 -26.04 2.93 6.90
C PRO A 378 -25.71 4.37 7.27
N ALA A 379 -24.43 4.66 7.46
CA ALA A 379 -23.92 6.02 7.68
C ALA A 379 -24.13 6.90 6.44
N THR A 380 -23.90 6.33 5.26
CA THR A 380 -24.27 6.97 3.99
C THR A 380 -24.93 5.96 3.06
N LEU A 381 -25.92 6.43 2.31
CA LEU A 381 -26.61 5.64 1.30
C LEU A 381 -26.84 6.52 0.07
N ALA A 382 -26.33 6.08 -1.06
CA ALA A 382 -26.47 6.72 -2.36
C ALA A 382 -27.12 5.74 -3.34
N VAL A 383 -27.96 6.27 -4.22
CA VAL A 383 -28.49 5.53 -5.36
C VAL A 383 -27.92 6.18 -6.60
N GLY A 384 -27.37 5.36 -7.50
CA GLY A 384 -26.65 5.80 -8.68
C GLY A 384 -26.69 4.76 -9.81
N GLY A 385 -25.74 4.88 -10.74
CA GLY A 385 -25.73 4.11 -11.98
C GLY A 385 -26.58 4.74 -13.09
N ALA A 386 -26.35 4.33 -14.33
CA ALA A 386 -26.95 4.95 -15.52
C ALA A 386 -28.50 4.96 -15.51
N GLN A 387 -29.13 4.07 -14.73
CA GLN A 387 -30.58 3.97 -14.57
C GLN A 387 -31.06 4.00 -13.10
N ASN A 388 -30.25 4.46 -12.12
CA ASN A 388 -30.59 4.39 -10.68
C ASN A 388 -30.83 2.93 -10.19
N GLU A 389 -30.07 2.00 -10.73
CA GLU A 389 -30.14 0.56 -10.42
C GLU A 389 -29.03 0.11 -9.46
N HIS A 390 -28.13 1.02 -9.10
CA HIS A 390 -27.02 0.77 -8.20
C HIS A 390 -27.25 1.48 -6.86
N ILE A 391 -27.01 0.78 -5.75
CA ILE A 391 -27.17 1.31 -4.39
C ILE A 391 -25.85 1.12 -3.65
N ALA A 392 -25.18 2.22 -3.33
CA ALA A 392 -23.97 2.22 -2.52
C ALA A 392 -24.34 2.58 -1.08
N ALA A 393 -24.11 1.65 -0.15
CA ALA A 393 -24.28 1.84 1.28
C ALA A 393 -22.93 1.72 2.00
N ARG A 394 -22.67 2.60 2.96
CA ARG A 394 -21.46 2.58 3.78
C ARG A 394 -21.84 2.56 5.25
N PHE A 395 -21.20 1.69 6.02
CA PHE A 395 -21.42 1.48 7.45
C PHE A 395 -20.12 1.77 8.19
N ASP A 396 -20.19 2.53 9.29
CA ASP A 396 -19.02 2.85 10.13
C ASP A 396 -18.53 1.64 10.93
N GLU A 397 -19.41 0.67 11.16
CA GLU A 397 -19.11 -0.59 11.84
C GLU A 397 -19.09 -1.76 10.85
N VAL A 398 -18.32 -2.79 11.19
CA VAL A 398 -18.24 -4.02 10.40
C VAL A 398 -19.55 -4.79 10.56
N LEU A 399 -20.28 -4.96 9.46
CA LEU A 399 -21.52 -5.73 9.42
C LEU A 399 -21.23 -7.20 9.72
N LYS A 400 -22.01 -7.78 10.63
CA LYS A 400 -21.94 -9.23 10.86
C LYS A 400 -22.55 -9.99 9.70
N PRO A 401 -22.13 -11.25 9.44
CA PRO A 401 -22.73 -12.06 8.38
C PRO A 401 -24.26 -12.19 8.45
N ALA A 402 -24.82 -12.28 9.66
CA ALA A 402 -26.26 -12.36 9.87
C ALA A 402 -27.00 -11.06 9.51
N GLU A 403 -26.40 -9.92 9.81
CA GLU A 403 -26.91 -8.58 9.52
C GLU A 403 -26.88 -8.31 8.01
N LEU A 404 -25.77 -8.64 7.35
CA LEU A 404 -25.67 -8.59 5.89
C LEU A 404 -26.76 -9.44 5.22
N LYS A 405 -26.98 -10.67 5.71
CA LYS A 405 -28.02 -11.55 5.18
C LYS A 405 -29.42 -10.96 5.32
N GLN A 406 -29.72 -10.26 6.41
CA GLN A 406 -30.99 -9.58 6.60
C GLN A 406 -31.19 -8.47 5.57
N VAL A 407 -30.16 -7.64 5.35
CA VAL A 407 -30.20 -6.56 4.34
C VAL A 407 -30.44 -7.13 2.95
N ILE A 408 -29.64 -8.10 2.51
CA ILE A 408 -29.77 -8.71 1.18
C ILE A 408 -31.13 -9.38 1.01
N SER A 409 -31.63 -10.08 2.03
CA SER A 409 -32.96 -10.69 1.99
C SER A 409 -34.09 -9.66 1.86
N ALA A 410 -33.95 -8.48 2.48
CA ALA A 410 -34.92 -7.40 2.35
C ALA A 410 -34.97 -6.83 0.92
N PHE A 411 -33.82 -6.72 0.25
CA PHE A 411 -33.78 -6.35 -1.17
C PHE A 411 -34.34 -7.46 -2.07
N GLN A 412 -33.98 -8.71 -1.83
CA GLN A 412 -34.50 -9.87 -2.60
C GLN A 412 -36.01 -10.06 -2.45
N ALA A 413 -36.62 -9.60 -1.35
CA ALA A 413 -38.06 -9.61 -1.19
C ALA A 413 -38.78 -8.65 -2.16
N LYS A 414 -38.10 -7.58 -2.61
CA LYS A 414 -38.67 -6.57 -3.51
C LYS A 414 -38.16 -6.68 -4.95
N TYR A 415 -36.98 -7.25 -5.20
CA TYR A 415 -36.36 -7.29 -6.53
C TYR A 415 -36.06 -8.75 -6.92
N GLN A 416 -36.28 -9.12 -8.19
CA GLN A 416 -36.06 -10.51 -8.63
C GLN A 416 -34.58 -10.83 -8.77
N LYS A 417 -33.80 -9.86 -9.23
CA LYS A 417 -32.35 -9.97 -9.34
C LYS A 417 -31.69 -8.95 -8.42
N VAL A 418 -31.00 -9.46 -7.40
CA VAL A 418 -30.18 -8.66 -6.47
C VAL A 418 -28.79 -9.25 -6.47
N GLU A 419 -27.84 -8.47 -6.93
CA GLU A 419 -26.41 -8.77 -6.81
C GLU A 419 -25.78 -7.78 -5.86
N TYR A 420 -24.71 -8.18 -5.19
CA TYR A 420 -24.02 -7.29 -4.28
C TYR A 420 -22.51 -7.52 -4.28
N GLU A 421 -21.79 -6.45 -3.99
CA GLU A 421 -20.38 -6.43 -3.63
C GLU A 421 -20.26 -5.97 -2.17
N GLU A 422 -19.61 -6.79 -1.35
CA GLU A 422 -19.29 -6.44 0.04
C GLU A 422 -17.79 -6.22 0.10
N ASN A 423 -17.35 -5.05 0.55
CA ASN A 423 -15.98 -4.85 0.97
C ASN A 423 -16.03 -4.49 2.47
N THR A 424 -15.20 -5.13 3.28
CA THR A 424 -15.19 -4.97 4.74
C THR A 424 -13.74 -4.92 5.19
N ALA A 425 -13.38 -3.88 5.94
CA ALA A 425 -12.03 -3.69 6.46
C ALA A 425 -12.04 -3.42 7.97
N ASP A 426 -11.25 -4.19 8.71
CA ASP A 426 -10.97 -3.95 10.13
C ASP A 426 -10.03 -2.74 10.30
N PRO A 427 -10.24 -1.87 11.32
CA PRO A 427 -9.42 -0.69 11.54
C PRO A 427 -7.91 -0.97 11.66
N GLY A 428 -7.53 -2.15 12.16
CA GLY A 428 -6.13 -2.54 12.30
C GLY A 428 -5.43 -2.71 10.95
N ILE A 429 -6.13 -3.27 9.96
CA ILE A 429 -5.60 -3.51 8.61
C ILE A 429 -5.55 -2.23 7.80
N ALA A 430 -6.63 -1.44 7.83
CA ALA A 430 -6.68 -0.17 7.11
C ALA A 430 -5.50 0.74 7.51
N ARG A 431 -5.16 0.78 8.80
CA ARG A 431 -3.98 1.52 9.31
C ARG A 431 -2.65 0.92 8.85
N ASP A 432 -2.53 -0.40 8.78
CA ASP A 432 -1.32 -1.08 8.29
C ASP A 432 -1.11 -0.83 6.78
N PHE A 433 -2.15 -0.97 5.97
CA PHE A 433 -2.12 -0.68 4.53
C PHE A 433 -1.73 0.78 4.27
N ALA A 434 -2.34 1.73 4.97
CA ALA A 434 -2.00 3.15 4.87
C ALA A 434 -0.52 3.40 5.23
N THR A 435 -0.02 2.79 6.30
CA THR A 435 1.36 2.97 6.77
C THR A 435 2.38 2.40 5.78
N ARG A 436 2.15 1.18 5.27
CA ARG A 436 3.00 0.54 4.26
C ARG A 436 3.02 1.34 2.96
N ALA A 437 1.87 1.87 2.54
CA ALA A 437 1.76 2.73 1.36
C ALA A 437 2.63 4.00 1.50
N ILE A 438 2.57 4.66 2.66
CA ILE A 438 3.40 5.84 2.95
C ILE A 438 4.89 5.49 2.88
N TYR A 439 5.31 4.40 3.53
CA TYR A 439 6.71 3.97 3.48
C TYR A 439 7.19 3.63 2.06
N ALA A 440 6.34 3.02 1.24
CA ALA A 440 6.65 2.71 -0.15
C ALA A 440 6.88 3.99 -0.98
N VAL A 441 6.00 4.99 -0.82
CA VAL A 441 6.14 6.30 -1.48
C VAL A 441 7.43 7.00 -1.04
N LEU A 442 7.74 7.02 0.26
CA LEU A 442 8.98 7.61 0.78
C LEU A 442 10.22 6.88 0.24
N ALA A 443 10.22 5.55 0.24
CA ALA A 443 11.30 4.72 -0.29
C ALA A 443 11.50 4.96 -1.80
N ALA A 444 10.42 5.11 -2.57
CA ALA A 444 10.48 5.49 -3.98
C ALA A 444 11.15 6.86 -4.14
N PHE A 445 10.69 7.90 -3.43
CA PHE A 445 11.28 9.24 -3.51
C PHE A 445 12.77 9.26 -3.15
N ILE A 446 13.18 8.55 -2.10
CA ILE A 446 14.59 8.45 -1.70
C ILE A 446 15.40 7.79 -2.82
N SER A 447 14.93 6.65 -3.35
CA SER A 447 15.60 5.91 -4.42
C SER A 447 15.75 6.74 -5.70
N ILE A 448 14.70 7.45 -6.09
CA ILE A 448 14.66 8.35 -7.24
C ILE A 448 15.64 9.51 -7.05
N THR A 449 15.59 10.17 -5.89
CA THR A 449 16.45 11.31 -5.57
C THR A 449 17.93 10.91 -5.60
N LEU A 450 18.26 9.79 -4.97
CA LEU A 450 19.63 9.25 -4.95
C LEU A 450 20.10 8.93 -6.37
N TYR A 451 19.28 8.25 -7.17
CA TYR A 451 19.62 7.93 -8.56
C TYR A 451 19.89 9.20 -9.38
N ILE A 452 18.98 10.18 -9.37
CA ILE A 452 19.12 11.41 -10.18
C ILE A 452 20.29 12.26 -9.68
N GLY A 453 20.46 12.37 -8.36
CA GLY A 453 21.54 13.13 -7.73
C GLY A 453 22.91 12.59 -8.12
N LEU A 454 23.09 11.27 -8.10
CA LEU A 454 24.33 10.60 -8.51
C LEU A 454 24.54 10.61 -10.04
N ARG A 455 23.46 10.50 -10.82
CA ARG A 455 23.51 10.38 -12.29
C ARG A 455 23.68 11.70 -13.04
N PHE A 456 23.12 12.79 -12.52
CA PHE A 456 23.10 14.09 -13.19
C PHE A 456 23.73 15.19 -12.31
N SER A 457 22.98 15.65 -11.32
CA SER A 457 23.43 16.60 -10.28
C SER A 457 22.36 16.71 -9.20
N TRP A 458 22.75 17.10 -8.00
CA TRP A 458 21.81 17.37 -6.91
C TRP A 458 20.86 18.53 -7.21
N ALA A 459 21.28 19.53 -7.99
CA ALA A 459 20.39 20.62 -8.43
C ALA A 459 19.27 20.12 -9.35
N ILE A 460 19.59 19.21 -10.26
CA ILE A 460 18.59 18.54 -11.13
C ILE A 460 17.69 17.65 -10.27
N ALA A 461 18.24 16.91 -9.30
CA ALA A 461 17.43 16.08 -8.39
C ALA A 461 16.38 16.91 -7.64
N VAL A 462 16.77 18.05 -7.04
CA VAL A 462 15.82 18.95 -6.36
C VAL A 462 14.81 19.54 -7.35
N ALA A 463 15.28 20.02 -8.51
CA ALA A 463 14.41 20.57 -9.56
C ALA A 463 13.48 19.53 -10.22
N THR A 464 13.68 18.26 -9.90
CA THR A 464 12.86 17.14 -10.37
C THR A 464 11.88 16.68 -9.29
N VAL A 465 12.36 16.44 -8.07
CA VAL A 465 11.59 15.87 -6.97
C VAL A 465 10.57 16.87 -6.41
N LEU A 466 10.95 18.14 -6.23
CA LEU A 466 10.05 19.12 -5.64
C LEU A 466 8.80 19.37 -6.51
N PRO A 467 8.91 19.50 -7.85
CA PRO A 467 7.72 19.58 -8.70
C PRO A 467 6.90 18.29 -8.74
N ILE A 468 7.50 17.10 -8.61
CA ILE A 468 6.72 15.85 -8.49
C ILE A 468 5.89 15.85 -7.20
N ILE A 469 6.46 16.28 -6.07
CA ILE A 469 5.70 16.42 -4.82
C ILE A 469 4.52 17.40 -5.03
N LEU A 470 4.77 18.51 -5.73
CA LEU A 470 3.73 19.47 -6.08
C LEU A 470 2.63 18.84 -6.95
N ASP A 471 2.98 18.00 -7.94
CA ASP A 471 2.02 17.29 -8.78
C ASP A 471 1.13 16.36 -7.95
N LEU A 472 1.70 15.59 -7.03
CA LEU A 472 0.94 14.69 -6.16
C LEU A 472 0.00 15.46 -5.21
N LEU A 473 0.49 16.54 -4.61
CA LEU A 473 -0.33 17.40 -3.76
C LEU A 473 -1.43 18.10 -4.55
N PHE A 474 -1.17 18.48 -5.79
CA PHE A 474 -2.16 19.08 -6.67
C PHE A 474 -3.30 18.09 -6.98
N VAL A 475 -2.97 16.85 -7.34
CA VAL A 475 -3.97 15.80 -7.57
C VAL A 475 -4.79 15.54 -6.30
N SER A 476 -4.14 15.36 -5.14
CA SER A 476 -4.82 15.18 -3.87
C SER A 476 -5.70 16.38 -3.48
N ALA A 477 -5.29 17.60 -3.79
CA ALA A 477 -6.07 18.80 -3.55
C ALA A 477 -7.34 18.84 -4.43
N VAL A 478 -7.24 18.45 -5.70
CA VAL A 478 -8.40 18.34 -6.58
C VAL A 478 -9.35 17.27 -6.06
N PHE A 479 -8.85 16.09 -5.69
CA PHE A 479 -9.68 15.02 -5.11
C PHE A 479 -10.40 15.48 -3.84
N ALA A 480 -9.70 16.19 -2.96
CA ALA A 480 -10.30 16.78 -1.76
C ALA A 480 -11.41 17.79 -2.12
N LEU A 481 -11.15 18.73 -3.04
CA LEU A 481 -12.10 19.79 -3.42
C LEU A 481 -13.40 19.24 -4.03
N PHE A 482 -13.30 18.20 -4.84
CA PHE A 482 -14.45 17.61 -5.54
C PHE A 482 -15.07 16.42 -4.80
N LYS A 483 -14.59 16.08 -3.60
CA LYS A 483 -15.07 14.93 -2.81
C LYS A 483 -14.97 13.60 -3.57
N PHE A 484 -14.00 13.48 -4.48
CA PHE A 484 -13.72 12.20 -5.14
C PHE A 484 -13.21 11.19 -4.13
N GLU A 485 -13.63 9.94 -4.31
CA GLU A 485 -13.26 8.84 -3.43
C GLU A 485 -11.78 8.48 -3.56
N ILE A 486 -11.15 8.16 -2.44
CA ILE A 486 -9.74 7.78 -2.34
C ILE A 486 -9.68 6.36 -1.80
N ASP A 487 -9.28 5.44 -2.66
CA ASP A 487 -9.14 4.00 -2.42
C ASP A 487 -7.68 3.54 -2.56
N VAL A 488 -7.40 2.25 -2.37
CA VAL A 488 -6.03 1.73 -2.50
C VAL A 488 -5.49 1.90 -3.92
N THR A 489 -6.36 1.90 -4.95
CA THR A 489 -5.93 2.11 -6.33
C THR A 489 -5.48 3.55 -6.57
N TYR A 490 -6.08 4.56 -5.92
CA TYR A 490 -5.62 5.95 -5.95
C TYR A 490 -4.13 6.08 -5.57
N VAL A 491 -3.65 5.33 -4.57
CA VAL A 491 -2.22 5.32 -4.21
C VAL A 491 -1.36 4.79 -5.35
N ALA A 492 -1.82 3.74 -6.04
CA ALA A 492 -1.14 3.22 -7.23
C ALA A 492 -1.12 4.26 -8.36
N ALA A 493 -2.19 5.06 -8.51
CA ALA A 493 -2.25 6.17 -9.46
C ALA A 493 -1.20 7.24 -9.12
N LEU A 494 -1.09 7.64 -7.84
CA LEU A 494 -0.06 8.59 -7.40
C LEU A 494 1.37 8.09 -7.69
N LEU A 495 1.67 6.83 -7.39
CA LEU A 495 2.97 6.23 -7.68
C LEU A 495 3.26 6.15 -9.19
N THR A 496 2.23 5.93 -9.99
CA THR A 496 2.32 5.98 -11.45
C THR A 496 2.64 7.39 -11.93
N ILE A 497 1.96 8.40 -11.37
CA ILE A 497 2.19 9.81 -11.69
C ILE A 497 3.65 10.19 -11.40
N ILE A 498 4.24 9.70 -10.29
CA ILE A 498 5.67 9.90 -10.00
C ILE A 498 6.53 9.44 -11.18
N GLY A 499 6.34 8.21 -11.67
CA GLY A 499 7.15 7.64 -12.75
C GLY A 499 7.00 8.42 -14.06
N TYR A 500 5.77 8.75 -14.45
CA TYR A 500 5.50 9.45 -15.71
C TYR A 500 5.86 10.93 -15.68
N SER A 501 5.50 11.64 -14.61
CA SER A 501 5.88 13.04 -14.42
C SER A 501 7.40 13.20 -14.40
N LEU A 502 8.10 12.19 -13.87
CA LEU A 502 9.54 12.16 -13.87
C LEU A 502 10.14 11.95 -15.27
N ASN A 503 9.58 11.03 -16.07
CA ASN A 503 10.08 10.71 -17.40
C ASN A 503 10.27 12.00 -18.24
N ASP A 504 9.27 12.87 -18.24
CA ASP A 504 9.32 14.12 -19.00
C ASP A 504 10.42 15.07 -18.50
N LYS A 505 10.60 15.17 -17.17
CA LYS A 505 11.68 15.96 -16.55
C LYS A 505 13.06 15.44 -16.96
N ILE A 506 13.27 14.12 -17.00
CA ILE A 506 14.55 13.52 -17.42
C ILE A 506 14.85 13.85 -18.90
N VAL A 507 13.82 13.84 -19.76
CA VAL A 507 13.95 14.21 -21.17
C VAL A 507 14.36 15.68 -21.33
N ILE A 508 13.68 16.60 -20.64
CA ILE A 508 13.97 18.04 -20.69
C ILE A 508 15.37 18.33 -20.10
N PHE A 509 15.68 17.80 -18.92
CA PHE A 509 16.98 18.01 -18.28
C PHE A 509 18.13 17.36 -19.06
N GLY A 510 17.89 16.20 -19.66
CA GLY A 510 18.84 15.56 -20.57
C GLY A 510 19.23 16.50 -21.71
N ARG A 511 18.27 17.24 -22.27
CA ARG A 511 18.53 18.22 -23.33
C ARG A 511 19.21 19.49 -22.83
N ILE A 512 18.79 20.01 -21.68
CA ILE A 512 19.45 21.16 -21.04
C ILE A 512 20.94 20.84 -20.80
N VAL A 513 21.25 19.66 -20.25
CA VAL A 513 22.63 19.22 -20.03
C VAL A 513 23.41 19.05 -21.33
N GLU A 514 22.77 18.54 -22.39
CA GLU A 514 23.39 18.41 -23.71
C GLU A 514 23.74 19.79 -24.30
N ASN A 515 22.82 20.75 -24.25
CA ASN A 515 23.00 22.10 -24.79
C ASN A 515 23.98 22.95 -23.96
N LEU A 516 23.99 22.78 -22.65
CA LEU A 516 24.95 23.42 -21.73
C LEU A 516 26.40 23.02 -22.04
N LYS A 517 26.64 21.78 -22.52
CA LYS A 517 27.98 21.34 -22.93
C LYS A 517 28.43 21.92 -24.27
N ARG A 518 27.50 22.36 -25.11
CA ARG A 518 27.78 22.86 -26.47
C ARG A 518 27.80 24.39 -26.55
N THR A 519 27.22 25.06 -25.57
CA THR A 519 26.97 26.50 -25.61
C THR A 519 27.66 27.15 -24.42
N ASN A 520 28.40 28.23 -24.64
CA ASN A 520 28.92 29.04 -23.53
C ASN A 520 27.78 29.93 -22.99
N THR A 521 27.50 29.86 -21.69
CA THR A 521 26.45 30.63 -21.02
C THR A 521 27.06 31.54 -19.95
N PRO A 522 27.63 32.71 -20.34
CA PRO A 522 28.36 33.58 -19.42
C PRO A 522 27.46 34.36 -18.45
N ASP A 523 26.17 34.50 -18.77
CA ASP A 523 25.21 35.37 -18.08
C ASP A 523 23.84 34.70 -17.92
N GLU A 524 22.99 35.25 -17.06
CA GLU A 524 21.67 34.68 -16.78
C GLU A 524 20.74 34.73 -18.01
N ALA A 525 20.84 35.77 -18.86
CA ALA A 525 19.97 35.87 -20.03
C ALA A 525 20.33 34.82 -21.09
N SER A 526 21.63 34.57 -21.32
CA SER A 526 22.06 33.47 -22.20
C SER A 526 21.65 32.10 -21.65
N LEU A 527 21.78 31.86 -20.33
CA LEU A 527 21.30 30.64 -19.69
C LEU A 527 19.79 30.42 -19.91
N LEU A 528 18.96 31.45 -19.65
CA LEU A 528 17.51 31.37 -19.83
C LEU A 528 17.12 31.13 -21.29
N SER A 529 17.83 31.74 -22.25
CA SER A 529 17.59 31.51 -23.68
C SER A 529 17.89 30.06 -24.08
N MET A 530 18.98 29.48 -23.57
CA MET A 530 19.37 28.09 -23.81
C MET A 530 18.38 27.11 -23.20
N VAL A 531 17.86 27.39 -22.00
CA VAL A 531 16.82 26.57 -21.37
C VAL A 531 15.53 26.59 -22.19
N ASN A 532 15.05 27.76 -22.61
CA ASN A 532 13.85 27.86 -23.45
C ASN A 532 14.04 27.12 -24.79
N GLN A 533 15.21 27.27 -25.42
CA GLN A 533 15.54 26.52 -26.64
C GLN A 533 15.55 25.00 -26.42
N SER A 534 16.02 24.55 -25.25
CA SER A 534 16.03 23.13 -24.89
C SER A 534 14.61 22.59 -24.74
N ILE A 535 13.71 23.35 -24.10
CA ILE A 535 12.30 23.02 -23.96
C ILE A 535 11.63 22.94 -25.34
N GLU A 536 11.82 23.94 -26.21
CA GLU A 536 11.23 23.94 -27.56
C GLU A 536 11.67 22.71 -28.37
N GLN A 537 12.92 22.28 -28.22
CA GLN A 537 13.45 21.10 -28.90
C GLN A 537 12.87 19.78 -28.40
N THR A 538 12.39 19.73 -27.15
CA THR A 538 11.79 18.53 -26.55
C THR A 538 10.26 18.57 -26.47
N LEU A 539 9.63 19.72 -26.71
CA LEU A 539 8.20 19.94 -26.49
C LEU A 539 7.31 18.98 -27.27
N GLY A 540 7.62 18.75 -28.56
CA GLY A 540 6.85 17.81 -29.39
C GLY A 540 6.89 16.39 -28.82
N ARG A 541 8.08 15.93 -28.41
CA ARG A 541 8.27 14.62 -27.78
C ARG A 541 7.47 14.54 -26.47
N SER A 542 7.69 15.48 -25.55
CA SER A 542 7.02 15.57 -24.25
C SER A 542 5.48 15.56 -24.37
N LEU A 543 4.94 16.37 -25.29
CA LEU A 543 3.49 16.49 -25.44
C LEU A 543 2.88 15.22 -26.04
N TYR A 544 3.51 14.61 -27.04
CA TYR A 544 2.98 13.39 -27.66
C TYR A 544 3.02 12.19 -26.72
N THR A 545 4.04 12.10 -25.87
CA THR A 545 4.15 10.99 -24.90
C THR A 545 3.09 11.12 -23.82
N VAL A 546 2.92 12.31 -23.23
CA VAL A 546 1.82 12.58 -22.29
C VAL A 546 0.46 12.35 -22.95
N LEU A 547 0.27 12.81 -24.19
CA LEU A 547 -1.00 12.67 -24.91
C LEU A 547 -1.38 11.19 -25.11
N THR A 548 -0.44 10.30 -25.46
CA THR A 548 -0.76 8.87 -25.62
C THR A 548 -1.34 8.25 -24.34
N VAL A 549 -0.77 8.59 -23.20
CA VAL A 549 -1.18 8.03 -21.90
C VAL A 549 -2.48 8.68 -21.45
N VAL A 550 -2.61 10.00 -21.58
CA VAL A 550 -3.85 10.73 -21.27
C VAL A 550 -5.02 10.23 -22.10
N MET A 551 -4.83 9.92 -23.39
CA MET A 551 -5.90 9.34 -24.22
C MET A 551 -6.32 7.96 -23.72
N ALA A 552 -5.36 7.11 -23.34
CA ALA A 552 -5.65 5.78 -22.79
C ALA A 552 -6.39 5.86 -21.45
N SER A 553 -5.89 6.70 -20.54
CA SER A 553 -6.50 6.95 -19.24
C SER A 553 -7.89 7.60 -19.38
N THR A 554 -8.07 8.53 -20.33
CA THR A 554 -9.40 9.12 -20.58
C THR A 554 -10.38 8.05 -21.08
N SER A 555 -9.93 7.12 -21.93
CA SER A 555 -10.76 5.98 -22.36
C SER A 555 -11.20 5.11 -21.18
N LEU A 556 -10.28 4.79 -20.27
CA LEU A 556 -10.62 4.07 -19.03
C LEU A 556 -11.57 4.86 -18.13
N TYR A 557 -11.37 6.18 -17.98
CA TYR A 557 -12.24 7.02 -17.18
C TYR A 557 -13.68 7.06 -17.71
N LEU A 558 -13.84 7.08 -19.04
CA LEU A 558 -15.16 7.20 -19.66
C LEU A 558 -15.92 5.88 -19.79
N PHE A 559 -15.21 4.76 -19.91
CA PHE A 559 -15.81 3.49 -20.34
C PHE A 559 -15.47 2.27 -19.45
N ALA A 560 -14.54 2.37 -18.50
CA ALA A 560 -14.24 1.26 -17.58
C ALA A 560 -15.21 1.28 -16.39
N CYS A 561 -15.19 0.20 -15.60
CA CYS A 561 -16.00 0.09 -14.39
C CYS A 561 -15.56 1.08 -13.30
N GLU A 562 -16.46 1.40 -12.37
CA GLU A 562 -16.35 2.52 -11.42
C GLU A 562 -15.02 2.61 -10.65
N PRO A 563 -14.46 1.52 -10.07
CA PRO A 563 -13.19 1.63 -9.34
C PRO A 563 -12.01 2.06 -10.24
N LEU A 564 -12.07 1.75 -11.55
CA LEU A 564 -11.05 2.19 -12.51
C LEU A 564 -11.22 3.63 -12.97
N GLN A 565 -12.43 4.19 -12.86
CA GLN A 565 -12.69 5.55 -13.29
C GLN A 565 -11.96 6.55 -12.40
N MET A 566 -12.06 6.42 -11.07
CA MET A 566 -11.39 7.33 -10.13
C MET A 566 -9.87 7.22 -10.20
N PHE A 567 -9.35 5.98 -10.28
CA PHE A 567 -7.94 5.72 -10.58
C PHE A 567 -7.49 6.46 -11.83
N SER A 568 -8.25 6.33 -12.93
CA SER A 568 -7.84 6.88 -14.22
C SER A 568 -8.00 8.40 -14.28
N LEU A 569 -8.99 8.96 -13.59
CA LEU A 569 -9.15 10.40 -13.41
C LEU A 569 -7.95 11.01 -12.69
N ALA A 570 -7.47 10.35 -11.61
CA ALA A 570 -6.24 10.75 -10.93
C ALA A 570 -5.06 10.78 -11.89
N LEU A 571 -4.89 9.73 -12.73
CA LEU A 571 -3.85 9.71 -13.77
C LEU A 571 -4.01 10.85 -14.78
N VAL A 572 -5.20 11.11 -15.31
CA VAL A 572 -5.42 12.18 -16.30
C VAL A 572 -4.98 13.52 -15.71
N ILE A 573 -5.45 13.85 -14.51
CA ILE A 573 -5.10 15.11 -13.83
C ILE A 573 -3.60 15.16 -13.54
N GLY A 574 -3.03 14.08 -13.01
CA GLY A 574 -1.63 14.00 -12.62
C GLY A 574 -0.66 14.05 -13.79
N LEU A 575 -0.98 13.41 -14.93
CA LEU A 575 -0.16 13.45 -16.14
C LEU A 575 -0.21 14.82 -16.80
N MET A 576 -1.39 15.45 -16.85
CA MET A 576 -1.54 16.81 -17.38
C MET A 576 -0.81 17.84 -16.50
N CYS A 577 -0.98 17.77 -15.18
CA CYS A 577 -0.26 18.61 -14.23
C CYS A 577 1.25 18.36 -14.31
N GLY A 578 1.67 17.08 -14.39
CA GLY A 578 3.06 16.68 -14.52
C GLY A 578 3.73 17.21 -15.79
N ALA A 579 3.02 17.26 -16.92
CA ALA A 579 3.52 17.88 -18.15
C ALA A 579 3.75 19.39 -17.96
N VAL A 580 2.76 20.08 -17.38
CA VAL A 580 2.87 21.52 -17.06
C VAL A 580 4.02 21.76 -16.08
N SER A 581 4.14 20.96 -15.02
CA SER A 581 5.20 21.14 -14.02
C SER A 581 6.58 20.86 -14.59
N SER A 582 6.74 19.87 -15.47
CA SER A 582 8.00 19.56 -16.14
C SER A 582 8.48 20.70 -17.04
N ILE A 583 7.57 21.26 -17.85
CA ILE A 583 7.88 22.33 -18.80
C ILE A 583 8.16 23.64 -18.07
N PHE A 584 7.24 24.06 -17.18
CA PHE A 584 7.25 25.41 -16.61
C PHE A 584 7.95 25.48 -15.24
N ILE A 585 7.69 24.53 -14.34
CA ILE A 585 8.13 24.60 -12.94
C ILE A 585 9.56 24.06 -12.79
N SER A 586 9.82 22.83 -13.23
CA SER A 586 11.13 22.17 -13.15
C SER A 586 12.22 22.98 -13.85
N SER A 587 11.95 23.41 -15.09
CA SER A 587 12.90 24.22 -15.86
C SER A 587 13.23 25.55 -15.19
N ALA A 588 12.23 26.24 -14.63
CA ALA A 588 12.42 27.51 -13.94
C ALA A 588 13.13 27.37 -12.60
N LEU A 589 12.79 26.32 -11.84
CA LEU A 589 13.43 26.00 -10.57
C LEU A 589 14.91 25.69 -10.78
N TRP A 590 15.24 24.83 -11.76
CA TRP A 590 16.62 24.53 -12.10
C TRP A 590 17.39 25.77 -12.56
N ALA A 591 16.81 26.57 -13.46
CA ALA A 591 17.47 27.79 -13.96
C ALA A 591 17.81 28.76 -12.82
N THR A 592 16.91 28.92 -11.85
CA THR A 592 17.11 29.78 -10.67
C THR A 592 18.19 29.22 -9.72
N LEU A 593 18.22 27.90 -9.53
CA LEU A 593 19.26 27.24 -8.72
C LEU A 593 20.64 27.35 -9.37
N HIS A 594 20.70 27.24 -10.70
CA HIS A 594 21.95 27.28 -11.45
C HIS A 594 22.48 28.71 -11.62
N SER A 595 21.63 29.71 -11.85
CA SER A 595 22.06 31.12 -11.97
C SER A 595 22.74 31.62 -10.69
N ARG A 596 22.24 31.22 -9.51
CA ARG A 596 22.89 31.51 -8.21
C ARG A 596 24.29 30.93 -8.06
N SER A 597 24.59 29.84 -8.78
CA SER A 597 25.93 29.25 -8.80
C SER A 597 26.91 30.03 -9.70
N LEU A 598 26.41 30.73 -10.73
CA LEU A 598 27.24 31.57 -11.60
C LEU A 598 27.69 32.86 -10.89
N SER A 599 26.92 33.34 -9.90
CA SER A 599 27.23 34.56 -9.14
C SER A 599 28.25 34.38 -8.00
N ARG A 600 28.69 33.14 -7.68
CA ARG A 600 29.68 32.87 -6.62
C ARG A 600 31.05 32.55 -7.24
N PRO A 601 32.13 33.33 -6.96
CA PRO A 601 33.38 33.21 -7.71
C PRO A 601 34.24 31.96 -7.46
N ASP A 602 33.98 31.13 -6.44
CA ASP A 602 34.84 29.97 -6.19
C ASP A 602 34.14 28.80 -5.48
N ARG A 603 33.95 27.71 -6.25
CA ARG A 603 34.20 26.31 -5.87
C ARG A 603 33.78 25.45 -7.05
N ARG A 604 34.75 25.05 -7.88
CA ARG A 604 34.67 23.97 -8.88
C ARG A 604 33.25 23.72 -9.40
N SER A 605 32.82 24.49 -10.41
CA SER A 605 31.61 24.19 -11.17
C SER A 605 31.78 22.80 -11.80
N THR A 606 31.31 21.77 -11.09
CA THR A 606 31.35 20.41 -11.56
C THR A 606 30.31 20.32 -12.64
N ILE A 607 30.76 20.47 -13.89
CA ILE A 607 30.00 20.10 -15.08
C ILE A 607 29.32 18.75 -14.76
N PRO A 608 27.99 18.60 -14.94
CA PRO A 608 27.30 17.34 -14.66
C PRO A 608 28.03 16.20 -15.38
N ARG A 609 28.67 15.33 -14.59
CA ARG A 609 29.47 14.21 -15.09
C ARG A 609 28.51 13.13 -15.55
N LEU A 610 28.52 12.83 -16.85
CA LEU A 610 27.64 11.86 -17.50
C LEU A 610 28.20 10.42 -17.44
N THR A 611 29.16 10.16 -16.56
CA THR A 611 29.91 8.91 -16.58
C THR A 611 30.06 8.32 -15.19
N SER A 612 29.18 7.38 -14.86
CA SER A 612 29.57 6.21 -14.06
C SER A 612 29.56 4.98 -14.98
N ARG A 613 30.64 4.19 -14.95
CA ARG A 613 30.68 2.80 -15.44
C ARG A 613 29.70 1.94 -14.58
N PRO A 614 29.26 0.76 -15.05
CA PRO A 614 27.86 0.34 -14.96
C PRO A 614 27.43 0.04 -13.53
N PHE A 615 26.95 1.05 -12.81
CA PHE A 615 26.05 0.83 -11.67
C PHE A 615 24.77 0.08 -12.12
N ILE A 616 24.48 0.13 -13.42
CA ILE A 616 23.49 -0.68 -14.14
C ILE A 616 23.71 -2.18 -13.93
N SER A 617 24.93 -2.70 -13.75
CA SER A 617 25.13 -4.14 -13.48
C SER A 617 24.79 -4.53 -12.05
N LEU A 618 24.97 -3.63 -11.07
CA LEU A 618 24.54 -3.83 -9.69
C LEU A 618 23.00 -3.73 -9.58
N LEU A 619 22.39 -2.82 -10.33
CA LEU A 619 20.94 -2.61 -10.30
C LEU A 619 20.18 -3.64 -11.18
N LEU A 620 20.77 -4.10 -12.28
CA LEU A 620 20.30 -5.30 -13.01
C LEU A 620 20.45 -6.55 -12.15
N ALA A 621 21.49 -6.68 -11.32
CA ALA A 621 21.58 -7.79 -10.38
C ALA A 621 20.43 -7.73 -9.36
N VAL A 622 20.07 -6.56 -8.83
CA VAL A 622 18.92 -6.39 -7.92
C VAL A 622 17.58 -6.64 -8.61
N ALA A 623 17.40 -6.17 -9.87
CA ALA A 623 16.18 -6.41 -10.65
C ALA A 623 16.06 -7.87 -11.13
N VAL A 624 17.17 -8.55 -11.42
CA VAL A 624 17.22 -9.98 -11.75
C VAL A 624 17.05 -10.84 -10.51
N ILE A 625 17.46 -10.38 -9.32
CA ILE A 625 17.12 -11.05 -8.05
C ILE A 625 15.64 -10.85 -7.72
N GLY A 626 15.07 -9.67 -7.99
CA GLY A 626 13.64 -9.39 -7.79
C GLY A 626 12.70 -10.08 -8.79
N LEU A 627 13.10 -10.21 -10.07
CA LEU A 627 12.34 -10.90 -11.12
C LEU A 627 12.67 -12.41 -11.22
N GLY A 628 13.92 -12.79 -10.91
CA GLY A 628 14.38 -14.18 -10.93
C GLY A 628 13.97 -14.98 -9.70
N GLY A 629 13.59 -14.31 -8.60
CA GLY A 629 13.06 -14.97 -7.40
C GLY A 629 11.73 -15.71 -7.59
N TRP A 630 11.06 -15.56 -8.74
CA TRP A 630 9.80 -16.25 -9.05
C TRP A 630 9.93 -17.40 -10.05
N PHE A 631 10.97 -17.42 -10.89
CA PHE A 631 11.16 -18.50 -11.88
C PHE A 631 12.09 -19.62 -11.42
N TRP A 632 12.65 -19.52 -10.20
CA TRP A 632 13.44 -20.59 -9.59
C TRP A 632 13.12 -20.70 -8.11
N ILE A 633 12.15 -21.56 -7.78
CA ILE A 633 12.03 -22.17 -6.46
C ILE A 633 12.50 -23.63 -6.58
N PRO A 634 13.81 -23.94 -6.46
CA PRO A 634 14.20 -25.16 -5.78
C PRO A 634 13.90 -24.96 -4.29
N THR A 635 13.21 -25.92 -3.69
CA THR A 635 13.02 -26.06 -2.24
C THR A 635 14.24 -25.59 -1.46
N LEU A 636 14.19 -24.40 -0.85
CA LEU A 636 15.27 -23.93 0.02
C LEU A 636 15.13 -24.66 1.36
N THR A 637 15.89 -25.74 1.50
CA THR A 637 16.24 -26.33 2.78
C THR A 637 16.80 -25.24 3.71
N PRO A 638 16.31 -25.13 4.96
CA PRO A 638 16.66 -24.03 5.84
C PRO A 638 18.11 -24.14 6.30
N GLN A 639 18.89 -23.06 6.09
CA GLN A 639 20.10 -22.80 6.85
C GLN A 639 19.68 -22.21 8.21
N ALA A 640 20.00 -22.93 9.28
CA ALA A 640 19.78 -22.51 10.65
C ALA A 640 20.66 -21.30 11.02
N SER A 641 20.07 -20.28 11.67
CA SER A 641 20.67 -19.35 12.66
C SER A 641 19.64 -18.25 13.04
N PRO A 642 19.73 -17.59 14.20
CA PRO A 642 18.89 -17.86 15.36
C PRO A 642 17.78 -16.81 15.57
N SER A 643 16.63 -17.31 16.03
CA SER A 643 15.59 -16.66 16.85
C SER A 643 15.68 -15.15 17.08
N ALA A 644 14.83 -14.39 16.39
CA ALA A 644 14.34 -13.10 16.88
C ALA A 644 13.01 -13.35 17.60
N GLN A 645 13.04 -13.27 18.93
CA GLN A 645 11.87 -13.42 19.80
C GLN A 645 10.96 -12.19 19.68
N THR A 646 9.72 -12.46 19.33
CA THR A 646 8.55 -11.60 19.51
C THR A 646 8.39 -11.26 20.99
N LEU A 647 8.19 -9.99 21.31
CA LEU A 647 7.95 -9.50 22.66
C LEU A 647 6.58 -8.85 22.72
N VAL A 648 5.62 -9.64 23.18
CA VAL A 648 4.44 -9.15 23.90
C VAL A 648 4.76 -9.35 25.38
N THR A 649 4.86 -8.29 26.16
CA THR A 649 4.92 -8.39 27.62
C THR A 649 3.88 -7.50 28.26
N THR A 650 2.80 -8.12 28.69
CA THR A 650 2.15 -7.75 29.93
C THR A 650 3.05 -8.17 31.10
N GLY A 651 3.65 -7.21 31.80
CA GLY A 651 4.00 -7.32 33.23
C GLY A 651 5.09 -8.29 33.72
N SER A 652 5.86 -8.98 32.86
CA SER A 652 6.94 -9.91 33.29
C SER A 652 8.24 -9.68 32.51
N LEU A 653 9.39 -9.86 33.17
CA LEU A 653 10.71 -9.78 32.55
C LEU A 653 11.07 -11.01 31.69
N GLY A 654 10.23 -12.04 31.68
CA GLY A 654 10.46 -13.31 30.97
C GLY A 654 11.43 -14.22 31.72
N ASP A 655 12.17 -15.07 31.01
CA ASP A 655 13.06 -16.05 31.64
C ASP A 655 14.26 -15.41 32.37
N LEU A 656 14.29 -15.57 33.71
CA LEU A 656 15.37 -15.11 34.59
C LEU A 656 16.14 -16.26 35.24
N SER A 657 15.97 -17.49 34.74
CA SER A 657 16.54 -18.72 35.34
C SER A 657 18.06 -18.67 35.46
N SER A 658 18.76 -18.09 34.47
CA SER A 658 20.21 -17.91 34.47
C SER A 658 20.68 -16.99 35.61
N PHE A 659 19.98 -15.85 35.83
CA PHE A 659 20.28 -14.92 36.91
C PHE A 659 19.97 -15.53 38.28
N SER A 660 18.84 -16.23 38.41
CA SER A 660 18.45 -16.94 39.63
C SER A 660 19.45 -18.04 40.00
N ALA A 661 19.99 -18.77 39.02
CA ALA A 661 21.01 -19.78 39.23
C ALA A 661 22.31 -19.17 39.77
N ILE A 662 22.74 -18.03 39.24
CA ILE A 662 23.93 -17.30 39.73
C ILE A 662 23.68 -16.78 41.15
N ALA A 663 22.50 -16.20 41.44
CA ALA A 663 22.15 -15.76 42.79
C ALA A 663 22.12 -16.91 43.81
N SER A 664 21.63 -18.08 43.40
CA SER A 664 21.61 -19.29 44.24
C SER A 664 23.02 -19.84 44.49
N ASP A 665 23.91 -19.78 43.51
CA ASP A 665 25.33 -20.14 43.66
C ASP A 665 26.06 -19.19 44.63
N ILE A 666 25.80 -17.87 44.53
CA ILE A 666 26.33 -16.88 45.51
C ILE A 666 25.85 -17.22 46.92
N LEU A 667 24.55 -17.51 47.08
CA LEU A 667 23.98 -17.89 48.38
C LEU A 667 24.64 -19.16 48.94
N ALA A 668 24.85 -20.18 48.11
CA ALA A 668 25.53 -21.41 48.51
C ALA A 668 26.98 -21.15 48.98
N LYS A 669 27.72 -20.29 48.27
CA LYS A 669 29.09 -19.89 48.63
C LYS A 669 29.13 -19.12 49.95
N VAL A 670 28.21 -18.18 50.15
CA VAL A 670 28.10 -17.42 51.40
C VAL A 670 27.78 -18.35 52.59
N LYS A 671 26.86 -19.32 52.40
CA LYS A 671 26.56 -20.35 53.41
C LYS A 671 27.74 -21.27 53.72
N ALA A 672 28.55 -21.59 52.71
CA ALA A 672 29.81 -22.34 52.87
C ALA A 672 30.96 -21.51 53.49
N GLY A 673 30.74 -20.21 53.75
CA GLY A 673 31.75 -19.30 54.32
C GLY A 673 32.71 -18.68 53.30
N ASP A 674 32.53 -18.94 52.01
CA ASP A 674 33.34 -18.39 50.91
C ASP A 674 32.82 -17.02 50.45
N ILE A 675 33.09 -16.00 51.27
CA ILE A 675 32.68 -14.61 50.96
C ILE A 675 33.46 -14.04 49.77
N ALA A 676 34.71 -14.47 49.57
CA ALA A 676 35.53 -14.02 48.44
C ALA A 676 34.98 -14.55 47.10
N GLY A 677 34.59 -15.82 47.06
CA GLY A 677 33.91 -16.41 45.92
C GLY A 677 32.53 -15.79 45.68
N GLY A 678 31.77 -15.49 46.74
CA GLY A 678 30.51 -14.74 46.64
C GLY A 678 30.68 -13.34 46.04
N LYS A 679 31.72 -12.60 46.45
CA LYS A 679 32.08 -11.28 45.92
C LYS A 679 32.44 -11.31 44.43
N ALA A 680 33.19 -12.32 43.99
CA ALA A 680 33.52 -12.48 42.58
C ALA A 680 32.25 -12.78 41.77
N ARG A 681 31.42 -13.70 42.27
CA ARG A 681 30.25 -14.19 41.54
C ARG A 681 29.10 -13.17 41.45
N ILE A 682 28.94 -12.30 42.44
CA ILE A 682 27.94 -11.21 42.34
C ILE A 682 28.32 -10.14 41.31
N LYS A 683 29.61 -9.95 41.03
CA LYS A 683 30.07 -9.06 39.95
C LYS A 683 29.74 -9.65 38.57
N ASP A 684 29.81 -10.97 38.42
CA ASP A 684 29.35 -11.65 37.20
C ASP A 684 27.84 -11.46 37.00
N LEU A 685 27.06 -11.55 38.10
CA LEU A 685 25.61 -11.32 38.08
C LEU A 685 25.28 -9.88 37.65
N GLU A 686 25.91 -8.88 38.26
CA GLU A 686 25.78 -7.45 37.93
C GLU A 686 26.12 -7.21 36.45
N SER A 687 27.26 -7.72 35.98
CA SER A 687 27.71 -7.53 34.59
C SER A 687 26.76 -8.19 33.58
N ALA A 688 26.24 -9.38 33.90
CA ALA A 688 25.27 -10.08 33.05
C ALA A 688 23.90 -9.40 33.05
N TRP A 689 23.48 -8.85 34.19
CA TRP A 689 22.24 -8.10 34.34
C TRP A 689 22.26 -6.79 33.54
N ASP A 690 23.34 -6.02 33.67
CA ASP A 690 23.55 -4.76 32.93
C ASP A 690 23.62 -4.97 31.42
N ALA A 691 24.31 -6.02 30.97
CA ALA A 691 24.36 -6.39 29.55
C ALA A 691 22.97 -6.67 28.96
N SER A 692 22.03 -7.11 29.82
CA SER A 692 20.65 -7.44 29.45
C SER A 692 19.68 -6.26 29.62
N ALA A 693 20.15 -5.09 30.10
CA ALA A 693 19.30 -3.96 30.46
C ALA A 693 18.39 -3.50 29.31
N LYS A 694 18.94 -3.32 28.09
CA LYS A 694 18.15 -2.88 26.92
C LYS A 694 17.03 -3.85 26.57
N GLN A 695 17.25 -5.15 26.75
CA GLN A 695 16.26 -6.18 26.43
C GLN A 695 15.20 -6.26 27.52
N LEU A 696 15.59 -6.27 28.80
CA LEU A 696 14.71 -6.42 29.95
C LEU A 696 13.88 -5.17 30.25
N GLN A 697 14.44 -3.97 30.10
CA GLN A 697 13.73 -2.69 30.25
C GLN A 697 12.62 -2.53 29.20
N ALA A 698 12.85 -3.02 27.97
CA ALA A 698 11.84 -3.05 26.93
C ALA A 698 10.67 -4.00 27.27
N ARG A 699 10.87 -4.97 28.18
CA ARG A 699 9.82 -5.89 28.65
C ARG A 699 8.99 -5.31 29.77
N SER A 700 9.66 -4.78 30.79
CA SER A 700 9.04 -4.10 31.93
C SER A 700 10.05 -3.18 32.59
N GLN A 701 9.86 -1.86 32.44
CA GLN A 701 10.72 -0.86 33.08
C GLN A 701 10.62 -0.95 34.61
N GLU A 702 9.42 -1.18 35.15
CA GLU A 702 9.17 -1.30 36.59
C GLU A 702 9.76 -2.59 37.16
N GLY A 703 9.56 -3.72 36.46
CA GLY A 703 10.12 -5.02 36.83
C GLY A 703 11.63 -5.01 36.87
N TRP A 704 12.27 -4.41 35.85
CA TRP A 704 13.72 -4.27 35.78
C TRP A 704 14.22 -3.42 36.94
N THR A 705 13.63 -2.24 37.17
CA THR A 705 14.02 -1.34 38.27
C THR A 705 13.86 -2.00 39.65
N SER A 706 12.87 -2.86 39.83
CA SER A 706 12.67 -3.58 41.09
C SER A 706 13.76 -4.62 41.38
N VAL A 707 14.17 -5.39 40.37
CA VAL A 707 15.21 -6.41 40.51
C VAL A 707 16.59 -5.75 40.62
N ASP A 708 16.86 -4.72 39.82
CA ASP A 708 18.09 -3.93 39.83
C ASP A 708 18.41 -3.39 41.23
N LYS A 709 17.43 -2.73 41.88
CA LYS A 709 17.56 -2.28 43.28
C LYS A 709 17.86 -3.41 44.28
N SER A 710 17.44 -4.64 44.00
CA SER A 710 17.71 -5.79 44.86
C SER A 710 19.10 -6.39 44.63
N ILE A 711 19.61 -6.34 43.40
CA ILE A 711 21.02 -6.66 43.08
C ILE A 711 21.94 -5.67 43.79
N ASP A 712 21.64 -4.37 43.71
CA ASP A 712 22.39 -3.32 44.41
C ASP A 712 22.46 -3.55 45.91
N ARG A 713 21.34 -3.90 46.55
CA ARG A 713 21.31 -4.18 47.99
C ARG A 713 22.19 -5.37 48.35
N ALA A 714 22.11 -6.47 47.62
CA ALA A 714 22.95 -7.65 47.85
C ALA A 714 24.44 -7.33 47.65
N LEU A 715 24.74 -6.51 46.64
CA LEU A 715 26.10 -6.06 46.34
C LEU A 715 26.67 -5.16 47.45
N VAL A 716 25.88 -4.22 47.98
CA VAL A 716 26.29 -3.38 49.12
C VAL A 716 26.61 -4.22 50.35
N GLN A 717 25.77 -5.23 50.66
CA GLN A 717 26.01 -6.13 51.79
C GLN A 717 27.28 -6.96 51.60
N LEU A 718 27.48 -7.52 50.41
CA LEU A 718 28.67 -8.30 50.07
C LEU A 718 29.95 -7.46 50.03
N ARG A 719 29.91 -6.20 49.58
CA ARG A 719 31.09 -5.30 49.50
C ARG A 719 31.38 -4.54 50.80
N SER A 720 30.53 -4.65 51.82
CA SER A 720 30.77 -4.02 53.12
C SER A 720 32.10 -4.49 53.74
N GLY A 721 32.77 -3.59 54.46
CA GLY A 721 34.06 -3.88 55.12
C GLY A 721 33.96 -4.95 56.22
N THR A 722 32.76 -5.12 56.78
CA THR A 722 32.39 -6.14 57.79
C THR A 722 31.12 -6.86 57.33
N PRO A 723 31.21 -7.84 56.42
CA PRO A 723 30.03 -8.50 55.84
C PRO A 723 29.30 -9.35 56.87
N ASP A 724 28.10 -8.94 57.25
CA ASP A 724 27.19 -9.73 58.08
C ASP A 724 26.57 -10.85 57.23
N LYS A 725 26.86 -12.10 57.60
CA LYS A 725 26.35 -13.28 56.89
C LYS A 725 24.82 -13.36 56.90
N ALA A 726 24.16 -12.92 57.97
CA ALA A 726 22.71 -12.95 58.07
C ALA A 726 22.06 -11.94 57.10
N ALA A 727 22.59 -10.72 57.04
CA ALA A 727 22.12 -9.68 56.13
C ALA A 727 22.37 -10.02 54.64
N ILE A 728 23.49 -10.69 54.34
CA ILE A 728 23.77 -11.19 52.98
C ILE A 728 22.80 -12.31 52.60
N ASP A 729 22.53 -13.25 53.50
CA ASP A 729 21.59 -14.35 53.26
C ASP A 729 20.17 -13.82 52.98
N GLU A 730 19.68 -12.88 53.79
CA GLU A 730 18.36 -12.25 53.62
C GLU A 730 18.23 -11.47 52.30
N SER A 731 19.25 -10.68 51.96
CA SER A 731 19.24 -9.89 50.71
C SER A 731 19.29 -10.76 49.45
N LEU A 732 20.05 -11.87 49.47
CA LEU A 732 20.11 -12.83 48.36
C LEU A 732 18.83 -13.66 48.24
N GLN A 733 18.23 -14.09 49.36
CA GLN A 733 16.92 -14.77 49.33
C GLN A 733 15.83 -13.85 48.76
N THR A 734 15.84 -12.57 49.14
CA THR A 734 14.92 -11.56 48.59
C THR A 734 15.12 -11.37 47.09
N LEU A 735 16.38 -11.34 46.63
CA LEU A 735 16.70 -11.24 45.21
C LEU A 735 16.20 -12.44 44.41
N ILE A 736 16.39 -13.67 44.92
CA ILE A 736 15.89 -14.90 44.29
C ILE A 736 14.36 -14.90 44.23
N ALA A 737 13.68 -14.49 45.30
CA ALA A 737 12.23 -14.36 45.32
C ALA A 737 11.72 -13.34 44.29
N LYS A 738 12.45 -12.23 44.08
CA LYS A 738 12.13 -11.26 43.03
C LYS A 738 12.38 -11.78 41.62
N PHE A 739 13.42 -12.56 41.39
CA PHE A 739 13.59 -13.25 40.11
C PHE A 739 12.39 -14.15 39.85
N ALA A 740 11.98 -14.97 40.83
CA ALA A 740 10.82 -15.85 40.68
C ALA A 740 9.50 -15.09 40.43
N SER A 741 9.28 -13.96 41.10
CA SER A 741 8.06 -13.16 40.90
C SER A 741 8.02 -12.45 39.55
N GLN A 742 9.17 -11.98 39.05
CA GLN A 742 9.28 -11.32 37.75
C GLN A 742 9.37 -12.30 36.57
N GLN A 743 9.71 -13.56 36.84
CA GLN A 743 9.89 -14.58 35.81
C GLN A 743 8.56 -15.13 35.25
N GLY A 744 7.47 -15.08 36.03
CA GLY A 744 6.16 -15.62 35.64
C GLY A 744 6.18 -17.16 35.47
N GLN A 745 5.37 -17.89 36.23
CA GLN A 745 5.35 -19.36 36.14
C GLN A 745 4.91 -19.85 34.74
N VAL A 746 5.84 -20.51 34.03
CA VAL A 746 5.63 -21.26 32.77
C VAL A 746 4.95 -22.63 32.99
N ALA A 747 4.28 -22.87 34.12
CA ALA A 747 3.61 -24.15 34.39
C ALA A 747 2.26 -23.97 35.07
N ALA A 748 1.23 -24.55 34.44
CA ALA A 748 -0.12 -24.81 34.95
C ALA A 748 -1.04 -23.59 35.21
N ARG A 749 -1.82 -23.23 34.19
CA ARG A 749 -3.30 -23.18 34.27
C ARG A 749 -3.92 -23.09 32.87
N VAL A 750 -4.40 -24.25 32.41
CA VAL A 750 -5.44 -24.35 31.39
C VAL A 750 -6.76 -23.89 32.02
N SER A 751 -7.49 -23.06 31.29
CA SER A 751 -8.94 -22.80 31.40
C SER A 751 -9.56 -22.53 32.79
N THR A 752 -9.90 -21.26 33.04
CA THR A 752 -11.29 -20.86 33.32
C THR A 752 -11.48 -19.41 32.84
N ALA A 753 -11.87 -19.24 31.58
CA ALA A 753 -12.72 -18.11 31.25
C ALA A 753 -14.14 -18.47 31.71
N GLY A 754 -14.73 -17.64 32.57
CA GLY A 754 -16.13 -17.79 33.02
C GLY A 754 -16.33 -17.98 34.52
N GLY A 755 -15.63 -17.23 35.37
CA GLY A 755 -15.97 -17.10 36.79
C GLY A 755 -16.57 -15.72 37.08
N PRO A 756 -17.61 -15.59 37.93
CA PRO A 756 -18.12 -14.31 38.42
C PRO A 756 -17.05 -13.50 39.19
N LEU A 757 -17.29 -12.20 39.39
CA LEU A 757 -16.37 -11.21 40.00
C LEU A 757 -16.08 -11.45 41.51
N GLY A 758 -16.30 -12.65 42.03
CA GLY A 758 -16.17 -12.97 43.45
C GLY A 758 -17.36 -12.47 44.27
N ASP A 759 -17.12 -12.09 45.52
CA ASP A 759 -18.12 -11.53 46.44
C ASP A 759 -18.23 -10.01 46.25
N LEU A 760 -19.38 -9.56 45.73
CA LEU A 760 -19.69 -8.13 45.55
C LEU A 760 -20.69 -7.60 46.58
N SER A 761 -20.92 -8.31 47.69
CA SER A 761 -21.91 -7.96 48.71
C SER A 761 -21.73 -6.55 49.29
N ALA A 762 -20.48 -6.11 49.45
CA ALA A 762 -20.16 -4.75 49.91
C ALA A 762 -20.63 -3.67 48.92
N TYR A 763 -20.36 -3.85 47.62
CA TYR A 763 -20.79 -2.93 46.56
C TYR A 763 -22.32 -2.92 46.41
N ARG A 764 -22.92 -4.12 46.44
CA ARG A 764 -24.36 -4.31 46.40
C ARG A 764 -25.07 -3.55 47.52
N LYS A 765 -24.53 -3.62 48.75
CA LYS A 765 -25.07 -2.89 49.90
C LYS A 765 -25.06 -1.38 49.68
N ILE A 766 -23.97 -0.83 49.13
CA ILE A 766 -23.87 0.61 48.84
C ILE A 766 -24.91 1.03 47.78
N VAL A 767 -25.17 0.21 46.76
CA VAL A 767 -26.21 0.48 45.75
C VAL A 767 -27.61 0.46 46.35
N LEU A 768 -27.91 -0.49 47.25
CA LEU A 768 -29.19 -0.56 47.98
C LEU A 768 -29.39 0.65 48.89
N ASP A 769 -28.38 1.02 49.66
CA ASP A 769 -28.40 2.21 50.52
C ASP A 769 -28.68 3.47 49.66
N THR A 770 -28.04 3.57 48.49
CA THR A 770 -28.23 4.70 47.57
C THR A 770 -29.64 4.71 46.98
N SER A 771 -30.21 3.56 46.64
CA SER A 771 -31.59 3.46 46.14
C SER A 771 -32.60 3.91 47.20
N ALA A 772 -32.43 3.51 48.46
CA ALA A 772 -33.32 3.92 49.54
C ALA A 772 -33.30 5.44 49.77
N LEU A 773 -32.15 6.09 49.58
CA LEU A 773 -32.02 7.55 49.67
C LEU A 773 -32.72 8.27 48.50
N VAL A 774 -32.62 7.71 47.29
CA VAL A 774 -33.36 8.21 46.12
C VAL A 774 -34.88 8.09 46.33
N ASP A 775 -35.34 6.96 46.87
CA ASP A 775 -36.76 6.72 47.15
C ASP A 775 -37.31 7.62 48.28
N ALA A 776 -36.46 7.97 49.26
CA ALA A 776 -36.77 8.94 50.32
C ALA A 776 -36.71 10.40 49.85
N GLY A 777 -36.28 10.66 48.60
CA GLY A 777 -36.13 12.00 48.03
C GLY A 777 -34.87 12.77 48.49
N ASP A 778 -33.95 12.12 49.21
CA ASP A 778 -32.70 12.73 49.68
C ASP A 778 -31.59 12.59 48.63
N MET A 779 -31.65 13.44 47.61
CA MET A 779 -30.69 13.44 46.51
C MET A 779 -29.28 13.86 46.92
N SER A 780 -29.14 14.63 48.00
CA SER A 780 -27.83 15.07 48.49
C SER A 780 -27.09 13.90 49.14
N ALA A 781 -27.78 13.13 49.99
CA ALA A 781 -27.21 11.94 50.58
C ALA A 781 -26.96 10.84 49.52
N ALA A 782 -27.87 10.67 48.56
CA ALA A 782 -27.68 9.70 47.46
C ALA A 782 -26.43 10.00 46.62
N ARG A 783 -26.13 11.28 46.34
CA ARG A 783 -24.90 11.70 45.63
C ARG A 783 -23.63 11.38 46.41
N SER A 784 -23.65 11.58 47.72
CA SER A 784 -22.52 11.21 48.57
C SER A 784 -22.31 9.69 48.51
N ARG A 785 -23.39 8.93 48.66
CA ARG A 785 -23.33 7.47 48.77
C ARG A 785 -22.88 6.77 47.48
N ILE A 786 -23.28 7.27 46.32
CA ILE A 786 -22.79 6.74 45.04
C ILE A 786 -21.30 7.09 44.78
N THR A 787 -20.79 8.17 45.39
CA THR A 787 -19.37 8.52 45.30
C THR A 787 -18.51 7.57 46.16
N ASP A 788 -19.04 7.13 47.30
CA ASP A 788 -18.40 6.07 48.09
C ASP A 788 -18.29 4.76 47.30
N LEU A 789 -19.29 4.46 46.46
CA LEU A 789 -19.29 3.28 45.59
C LEU A 789 -18.16 3.35 44.56
N GLU A 790 -18.02 4.48 43.85
CA GLU A 790 -16.95 4.73 42.87
C GLU A 790 -15.58 4.53 43.53
N THR A 791 -15.37 5.15 44.69
CA THR A 791 -14.10 5.06 45.42
C THR A 791 -13.78 3.62 45.85
N ALA A 792 -14.78 2.89 46.35
CA ALA A 792 -14.61 1.49 46.75
C ALA A 792 -14.38 0.57 45.54
N TRP A 793 -14.99 0.88 44.40
CA TRP A 793 -14.88 0.11 43.16
C TRP A 793 -13.50 0.26 42.54
N ASP A 794 -12.99 1.50 42.47
CA ASP A 794 -11.63 1.81 41.98
C ASP A 794 -10.56 1.15 42.85
N GLN A 795 -10.71 1.20 44.18
CA GLN A 795 -9.80 0.48 45.10
C GLN A 795 -9.87 -1.04 44.94
N GLY A 796 -10.96 -1.56 44.38
CA GLY A 796 -11.14 -2.98 44.06
C GLY A 796 -10.56 -3.38 42.71
N GLU A 797 -10.19 -2.42 41.84
CA GLU A 797 -9.76 -2.66 40.45
C GLU A 797 -8.60 -3.66 40.37
N GLU A 798 -7.53 -3.46 41.16
CA GLU A 798 -6.36 -4.34 41.18
C GLU A 798 -6.69 -5.80 41.52
N LYS A 799 -7.82 -6.04 42.21
CA LYS A 799 -8.27 -7.39 42.60
C LYS A 799 -9.32 -7.95 41.66
N LEU A 800 -10.28 -7.13 41.23
CA LEU A 800 -11.48 -7.57 40.51
C LEU A 800 -11.25 -7.62 39.00
N GLN A 801 -10.48 -6.68 38.44
CA GLN A 801 -10.23 -6.60 37.00
C GLN A 801 -9.45 -7.82 36.47
N PRO A 802 -8.45 -8.37 37.18
CA PRO A 802 -7.78 -9.60 36.75
C PRO A 802 -8.64 -10.87 36.87
N MET A 803 -9.71 -10.85 37.68
CA MET A 803 -10.61 -12.01 37.87
C MET A 803 -11.55 -12.21 36.67
N SER A 804 -12.15 -11.13 36.18
CA SER A 804 -12.96 -11.13 34.93
C SER A 804 -12.95 -9.74 34.30
N PRO A 805 -12.05 -9.46 33.34
CA PRO A 805 -11.93 -8.12 32.74
C PRO A 805 -13.22 -7.65 32.05
N SER A 806 -13.94 -8.56 31.40
CA SER A 806 -15.20 -8.27 30.70
C SER A 806 -16.34 -7.97 31.67
N ASP A 807 -16.46 -8.72 32.77
CA ASP A 807 -17.52 -8.48 33.75
C ASP A 807 -17.22 -7.24 34.59
N TRP A 808 -15.95 -7.00 34.94
CA TRP A 808 -15.53 -5.77 35.62
C TRP A 808 -15.91 -4.54 34.77
N THR A 809 -15.52 -4.52 33.49
CA THR A 809 -15.86 -3.43 32.56
C THR A 809 -17.38 -3.24 32.41
N ALA A 810 -18.16 -4.31 32.50
CA ALA A 810 -19.62 -4.26 32.38
C ALA A 810 -20.30 -3.63 33.60
N VAL A 811 -19.79 -3.89 34.81
CA VAL A 811 -20.27 -3.28 36.07
C VAL A 811 -19.80 -1.83 36.17
N ASP A 812 -18.53 -1.57 35.83
CA ASP A 812 -17.88 -0.25 35.81
C ASP A 812 -18.67 0.77 34.97
N LYS A 813 -18.98 0.43 33.71
CA LYS A 813 -19.84 1.26 32.85
C LYS A 813 -21.24 1.54 33.41
N SER A 814 -21.76 0.64 34.26
CA SER A 814 -23.05 0.83 34.91
C SER A 814 -22.96 1.72 36.15
N ILE A 815 -21.82 1.71 36.84
CA ILE A 815 -21.50 2.66 37.91
C ILE A 815 -21.39 4.07 37.31
N ASP A 816 -20.65 4.24 36.22
CA ASP A 816 -20.55 5.52 35.47
C ASP A 816 -21.92 6.07 35.09
N ARG A 817 -22.80 5.20 34.59
CA ARG A 817 -24.16 5.59 34.21
C ARG A 817 -24.97 6.05 35.42
N ALA A 818 -24.89 5.35 36.55
CA ALA A 818 -25.57 5.76 37.78
C ALA A 818 -25.01 7.09 38.33
N LEU A 819 -23.69 7.26 38.30
CA LEU A 819 -23.00 8.50 38.68
C LEU A 819 -23.45 9.69 37.82
N SER A 820 -23.52 9.51 36.50
CA SER A 820 -23.94 10.57 35.57
C SER A 820 -25.35 11.09 35.85
N GLN A 821 -26.27 10.21 36.24
CA GLN A 821 -27.66 10.57 36.55
C GLN A 821 -27.75 11.28 37.91
N LEU A 822 -27.12 10.71 38.93
CA LEU A 822 -27.18 11.24 40.30
C LEU A 822 -26.41 12.57 40.45
N ARG A 823 -25.30 12.76 39.74
CA ARG A 823 -24.50 13.99 39.77
C ARG A 823 -24.99 15.09 38.82
N SER A 824 -26.03 14.83 38.02
CA SER A 824 -26.60 15.85 37.14
C SER A 824 -27.11 17.04 37.95
N GLY A 825 -27.05 18.26 37.40
CA GLY A 825 -27.45 19.49 38.09
C GLY A 825 -28.93 19.53 38.52
N SER A 826 -29.78 18.73 37.87
CA SER A 826 -31.20 18.52 38.19
C SER A 826 -31.56 17.03 38.02
N PRO A 827 -31.26 16.17 39.02
CA PRO A 827 -31.42 14.73 38.89
C PRO A 827 -32.90 14.34 38.88
N ASP A 828 -33.33 13.66 37.82
CA ASP A 828 -34.67 13.06 37.74
C ASP A 828 -34.70 11.81 38.65
N PRO A 829 -35.58 11.77 39.68
CA PRO A 829 -35.69 10.62 40.57
C PRO A 829 -35.99 9.32 39.84
N LYS A 830 -36.79 9.34 38.76
CA LYS A 830 -37.15 8.12 38.01
C LYS A 830 -35.98 7.58 37.20
N ALA A 831 -35.22 8.46 36.54
CA ALA A 831 -34.01 8.08 35.81
C ALA A 831 -32.92 7.55 36.76
N CYS A 832 -32.76 8.17 37.94
CA CYS A 832 -31.82 7.71 38.97
C CYS A 832 -32.20 6.32 39.50
N ALA A 833 -33.47 6.09 39.83
CA ALA A 833 -33.96 4.79 40.28
C ALA A 833 -33.77 3.70 39.21
N SER A 834 -34.04 4.01 37.93
CA SER A 834 -33.83 3.08 36.82
C SER A 834 -32.35 2.71 36.62
N ALA A 835 -31.45 3.70 36.71
CA ALA A 835 -30.01 3.48 36.60
C ALA A 835 -29.46 2.63 37.75
N LEU A 836 -29.89 2.88 38.98
CA LEU A 836 -29.51 2.09 40.16
C LEU A 836 -30.06 0.67 40.10
N THR A 837 -31.30 0.49 39.63
CA THR A 837 -31.89 -0.85 39.42
C THR A 837 -31.09 -1.64 38.38
N THR A 838 -30.67 -0.99 37.29
CA THR A 838 -29.84 -1.63 36.25
C THR A 838 -28.47 -2.01 36.78
N LEU A 839 -27.84 -1.13 37.57
CA LEU A 839 -26.56 -1.40 38.22
C LEU A 839 -26.67 -2.59 39.19
N LEU A 840 -27.73 -2.62 40.01
CA LEU A 840 -27.96 -3.69 40.97
C LEU A 840 -28.19 -5.04 40.29
N ALA A 841 -28.97 -5.08 39.20
CA ALA A 841 -29.17 -6.29 38.41
C ALA A 841 -27.86 -6.79 37.78
N LYS A 842 -26.98 -5.87 37.33
CA LYS A 842 -25.66 -6.26 36.82
C LYS A 842 -24.77 -6.82 37.92
N ILE A 843 -24.68 -6.17 39.09
CA ILE A 843 -23.92 -6.69 40.23
C ILE A 843 -24.43 -8.08 40.62
N ASP A 844 -25.74 -8.26 40.75
CA ASP A 844 -26.35 -9.55 41.11
C ASP A 844 -26.06 -10.63 40.06
N SER A 845 -26.08 -10.30 38.76
CA SER A 845 -25.77 -11.26 37.69
C SER A 845 -24.29 -11.68 37.64
N LYS A 846 -23.39 -10.91 38.29
CA LYS A 846 -21.94 -11.10 38.25
C LYS A 846 -21.33 -11.44 39.60
N THR A 847 -22.15 -11.59 40.64
CA THR A 847 -21.75 -12.03 41.97
C THR A 847 -21.86 -13.55 42.06
N THR A 848 -20.87 -14.20 42.67
CA THR A 848 -20.97 -15.62 43.04
C THR A 848 -21.78 -15.73 44.33
N HIS A 849 -22.79 -16.61 44.39
CA HIS A 849 -23.45 -16.96 45.66
C HIS A 849 -22.58 -17.89 46.52
#